data_AF-A0A418ZQB6-F1
#
_entry.id   AF-A0A418ZQB6-F1
#
_cell.length_a   1.000
_cell.length_b   1.000
_cell.length_c   1.000
_cell.angle_alpha   90.00
_cell.angle_beta   90.00
_cell.angle_gamma   90.00
#
_symmetry.space_group_name_H-M   'P 1'
#
loop_
_entity.id
_entity.type
_entity.pdbx_description
1 polymer ?
#
loop_
_entity_poly.entity_id
_entity_poly.type
_entity_poly.pdbx_seq_one_letter_code
_entity_poly.pdbx_strand_id
1 'polypeptide(L)'
;MSPEERSLRQTVEALAFERILTPVPGGWRVGGLVLRARSSRQVTGRIRLLEVPRMADGRPLTPGALRRGLAEAGLEPAALIRAMRRSAHFLRQAGPVAHDRLRLTGLALEAALIEGHPYHPGFKSRTGFSAADNRAYGPEGEAGVAPVWLRADPGLVHRVGTDPAEGWAAPGAVPVHPWQWARLRDDRAVRDWLDRGRIAVLGQGPAMQATASLRTLAPRAGGDHLKLSLGVGVTSSLRDLPPWSVAVAPAVSDWLARVVAGDPRLAGLRILAEHGAVMVAPGRLGGRLAAIRRAAPPPGAVPLSALSLSGPDGRPLIADWLDRHGTGPWVARLVAVLAPVWHLMTHHGIALEAHGQNLLLVHRDGWPESLVARDFSESLEYVPDRLARPDLAPDLEALWPAMAGAAPGTHHRMARPEDLRDLVMDCLVTHLLSDLAWMLHRDGRLPEGRFWALLRGAWPPAAALATHAPEYPAERLAGRLLGLCEPHPVPNPLREPPMTAHFRLDDQLIDPDRIDLPPLEGDPDRLRVALHLRDPARCLAAILRLRDRGATCHPIHPELPADQARDLARRSGCGLFLDEGGVTALDGDVPCLPGGGLIQTSSGTTGAPRIVIRPWAEVAGEVRAYVAGFARAAGMTPVIAAPITHSYGLIAGVMAGMARGHVPVLIQGANPRRILRQLGAVPRPILYAAPPLLHALARLAGPGGLHAVMSSGTILPQPWFDALRGSARHLFQQYGCSEAGCLSIAEDPRSPEDMGIPLPHLRMTAGQGGATGPVRVILPDGRRIETGDLGRIRDGRLIFAGRAAEVIDVSGLNVYPAQIEAAALSLPGVEDAVAFALPDPSSGERPGLAYAGAVPEDRLAAHLAAHLSARQCPARLFRMPALPRGANGKIARRDLARAVLA
;
A
#
# COMPACT_ATOMS: atom_id res chain seq x y z
N MET A 1 -9.19 25.63 -16.90
CA MET A 1 -10.46 24.88 -17.06
C MET A 1 -11.56 25.70 -16.41
N SER A 2 -12.67 25.93 -17.12
CA SER A 2 -13.81 26.66 -16.57
C SER A 2 -14.54 25.84 -15.48
N PRO A 3 -15.33 26.47 -14.59
CA PRO A 3 -16.16 25.76 -13.63
C PRO A 3 -17.12 24.73 -14.27
N GLU A 4 -17.67 25.04 -15.44
CA GLU A 4 -18.52 24.13 -16.22
C GLU A 4 -17.77 22.88 -16.68
N GLU A 5 -16.61 23.08 -17.30
CA GLU A 5 -15.77 21.98 -17.79
C GLU A 5 -15.34 21.08 -16.63
N ARG A 6 -14.93 21.68 -15.49
CA ARG A 6 -14.59 20.93 -14.28
C ARG A 6 -15.76 20.11 -13.80
N SER A 7 -16.93 20.72 -13.64
CA SER A 7 -18.12 20.06 -13.11
C SER A 7 -18.60 18.93 -14.02
N LEU A 8 -18.54 19.13 -15.34
CA LEU A 8 -18.88 18.10 -16.32
C LEU A 8 -17.87 16.95 -16.30
N ARG A 9 -16.56 17.24 -16.31
CA ARG A 9 -15.50 16.24 -16.23
C ARG A 9 -15.64 15.38 -14.97
N GLN A 10 -15.79 16.02 -13.82
CA GLN A 10 -15.96 15.36 -12.52
C GLN A 10 -17.24 14.49 -12.48
N THR A 11 -18.32 14.96 -13.12
CA THR A 11 -19.56 14.17 -13.23
C THR A 11 -19.34 12.91 -14.08
N VAL A 12 -18.66 13.02 -15.23
CA VAL A 12 -18.35 11.86 -16.08
C VAL A 12 -17.40 10.88 -15.37
N GLU A 13 -16.39 11.38 -14.66
CA GLU A 13 -15.50 10.55 -13.83
C GLU A 13 -16.30 9.75 -12.78
N ALA A 14 -17.23 10.39 -12.07
CA ALA A 14 -18.05 9.74 -11.06
C ALA A 14 -19.00 8.69 -11.66
N LEU A 15 -19.70 9.02 -12.75
CA LEU A 15 -20.59 8.07 -13.43
C LEU A 15 -19.82 6.87 -14.01
N ALA A 16 -18.60 7.09 -14.52
CA ALA A 16 -17.74 6.03 -15.02
C ALA A 16 -17.23 5.13 -13.89
N PHE A 17 -16.78 5.72 -12.78
CA PHE A 17 -16.31 4.99 -11.60
C PHE A 17 -17.42 4.13 -10.99
N GLU A 18 -18.61 4.70 -10.83
CA GLU A 18 -19.80 4.00 -10.33
C GLU A 18 -20.37 2.99 -11.33
N ARG A 19 -19.73 2.75 -12.48
CA ARG A 19 -20.21 1.78 -13.50
C ARG A 19 -21.61 2.12 -14.05
N ILE A 20 -22.02 3.39 -14.00
CA ILE A 20 -23.27 3.88 -14.62
C ILE A 20 -23.07 4.08 -16.11
N LEU A 21 -21.84 4.42 -16.53
CA LEU A 21 -21.46 4.45 -17.93
C LEU A 21 -20.87 3.11 -18.36
N THR A 22 -21.27 2.63 -19.54
CA THR A 22 -20.71 1.41 -20.13
C THR A 22 -19.38 1.71 -20.85
N PRO A 23 -18.27 1.04 -20.54
CA PRO A 23 -17.01 1.23 -21.25
C PRO A 23 -17.12 0.86 -22.74
N VAL A 24 -16.48 1.64 -23.61
CA VAL A 24 -16.32 1.35 -25.05
C VAL A 24 -14.89 1.70 -25.50
N PRO A 25 -14.37 1.17 -26.63
CA PRO A 25 -13.00 1.47 -27.06
C PRO A 25 -12.75 2.98 -27.18
N GLY A 26 -11.89 3.56 -26.34
CA GLY A 26 -11.60 5.00 -26.33
C GLY A 26 -12.60 5.90 -25.58
N GLY A 27 -13.49 5.34 -24.75
CA GLY A 27 -14.34 6.13 -23.85
C GLY A 27 -15.50 5.35 -23.22
N TRP A 28 -16.69 5.97 -23.17
CA TRP A 28 -17.87 5.41 -22.50
C TRP A 28 -19.16 5.67 -23.28
N ARG A 29 -20.21 4.90 -22.95
CA ARG A 29 -21.55 5.03 -23.52
C ARG A 29 -22.61 5.08 -22.42
N VAL A 30 -23.67 5.84 -22.64
CA VAL A 30 -24.90 5.82 -21.85
C VAL A 30 -26.10 6.15 -22.74
N GLY A 31 -27.09 5.27 -22.79
CA GLY A 31 -28.13 5.35 -23.82
C GLY A 31 -27.52 5.33 -25.23
N GLY A 32 -27.95 6.27 -26.09
CA GLY A 32 -27.36 6.54 -27.40
C GLY A 32 -26.13 7.47 -27.38
N LEU A 33 -25.78 8.06 -26.23
CA LEU A 33 -24.64 8.97 -26.12
C LEU A 33 -23.32 8.22 -25.98
N VAL A 34 -22.38 8.48 -26.90
CA VAL A 34 -20.99 7.99 -26.83
C VAL A 34 -20.06 9.15 -26.51
N LEU A 35 -19.23 8.95 -25.48
CA LEU A 35 -18.26 9.89 -24.94
C LEU A 35 -16.85 9.42 -25.28
N ARG A 36 -15.96 10.36 -25.66
CA ARG A 36 -14.54 10.14 -25.94
C ARG A 36 -13.70 10.99 -25.00
N ALA A 37 -12.74 10.37 -24.33
CA ALA A 37 -11.73 11.03 -23.52
C ALA A 37 -10.59 10.06 -23.19
N ARG A 38 -9.35 10.53 -23.27
CA ARG A 38 -8.21 9.85 -22.64
C ARG A 38 -8.38 9.82 -21.14
N SER A 39 -8.05 8.68 -20.55
CA SER A 39 -8.24 8.45 -19.13
C SER A 39 -7.15 7.58 -18.53
N SER A 40 -7.03 7.68 -17.22
CA SER A 40 -6.25 6.77 -16.39
C SER A 40 -7.18 6.11 -15.38
N ARG A 41 -6.95 4.82 -15.10
CA ARG A 41 -7.64 4.08 -14.05
C ARG A 41 -6.67 3.87 -12.90
N GLN A 42 -7.04 4.36 -11.73
CA GLN A 42 -6.26 4.23 -10.50
C GLN A 42 -6.30 2.79 -9.96
N VAL A 43 -5.42 2.49 -9.00
CA VAL A 43 -5.40 1.19 -8.29
C VAL A 43 -6.73 0.97 -7.54
N THR A 44 -7.37 2.03 -7.06
CA THR A 44 -8.70 2.01 -6.43
C THR A 44 -9.86 1.88 -7.41
N GLY A 45 -9.57 1.73 -8.71
CA GLY A 45 -10.58 1.70 -9.77
C GLY A 45 -11.10 3.09 -10.18
N ARG A 46 -10.77 4.16 -9.45
CA ARG A 46 -11.14 5.54 -9.78
C ARG A 46 -10.71 5.91 -11.20
N ILE A 47 -11.61 6.59 -11.92
CA ILE A 47 -11.36 7.06 -13.28
C ILE A 47 -10.92 8.52 -13.24
N ARG A 48 -9.82 8.84 -13.94
CA ARG A 48 -9.29 10.20 -14.10
C ARG A 48 -9.24 10.55 -15.57
N LEU A 49 -10.01 11.57 -15.95
CA LEU A 49 -9.99 12.09 -17.30
C LEU A 49 -8.83 13.07 -17.46
N LEU A 50 -8.00 12.80 -18.46
CA LEU A 50 -6.82 13.61 -18.78
C LEU A 50 -7.19 14.83 -19.64
N GLU A 51 -8.43 14.88 -20.11
CA GLU A 51 -8.98 15.93 -20.95
C GLU A 51 -10.49 16.09 -20.72
N VAL A 52 -11.08 17.16 -21.24
CA VAL A 52 -12.53 17.38 -21.18
C VAL A 52 -13.21 16.38 -22.12
N PRO A 53 -14.23 15.62 -21.66
CA PRO A 53 -14.89 14.63 -22.49
C PRO A 53 -15.66 15.26 -23.66
N ARG A 54 -15.62 14.60 -24.80
CA ARG A 54 -16.29 15.01 -26.05
C ARG A 54 -17.31 13.96 -26.50
N MET A 55 -18.24 14.33 -27.35
CA MET A 55 -19.13 13.39 -28.03
C MET A 55 -18.37 12.64 -29.13
N ALA A 56 -18.91 11.52 -29.61
CA ALA A 56 -18.25 10.68 -30.63
C ALA A 56 -17.93 11.42 -31.94
N ASP A 57 -18.69 12.46 -32.28
CA ASP A 57 -18.47 13.31 -33.46
C ASP A 57 -17.42 14.43 -33.22
N GLY A 58 -16.73 14.42 -32.07
CA GLY A 58 -15.71 15.40 -31.70
C GLY A 58 -16.24 16.69 -31.08
N ARG A 59 -17.56 16.93 -31.09
CA ARG A 59 -18.16 18.13 -30.48
C ARG A 59 -18.05 18.08 -28.94
N PRO A 60 -18.00 19.24 -28.26
CA PRO A 60 -17.98 19.29 -26.80
C PRO A 60 -19.20 18.59 -26.17
N LEU A 61 -18.99 17.84 -25.09
CA LEU A 61 -20.09 17.29 -24.32
C LEU A 61 -20.91 18.43 -23.70
N THR A 62 -22.23 18.39 -23.84
CA THR A 62 -23.14 19.35 -23.22
C THR A 62 -23.95 18.71 -22.09
N PRO A 63 -24.36 19.47 -21.06
CA PRO A 63 -25.28 18.95 -20.05
C PRO A 63 -26.59 18.42 -20.64
N GLY A 64 -27.05 19.00 -21.75
CA GLY A 64 -28.26 18.55 -22.45
C GLY A 64 -28.09 17.20 -23.13
N ALA A 65 -26.93 16.94 -23.75
CA ALA A 65 -26.59 15.65 -24.33
C ALA A 65 -26.47 14.58 -23.23
N LEU A 66 -25.74 14.87 -22.15
CA LEU A 66 -25.61 13.96 -21.01
C LEU A 66 -26.98 13.61 -20.39
N ARG A 67 -27.85 14.62 -20.21
CA ARG A 67 -29.23 14.43 -19.73
C ARG A 67 -30.01 13.46 -20.64
N ARG A 68 -29.96 13.64 -21.95
CA ARG A 68 -30.66 12.76 -22.90
C ARG A 68 -30.13 11.33 -22.84
N GLY A 69 -28.81 11.14 -22.89
CA GLY A 69 -28.21 9.80 -22.82
C GLY A 69 -28.56 9.05 -21.54
N LEU A 70 -28.56 9.74 -20.38
CA LEU A 70 -28.99 9.16 -19.11
C LEU A 70 -30.49 8.80 -19.10
N ALA A 71 -31.36 9.67 -19.62
CA ALA A 71 -32.79 9.40 -19.71
C ALA A 71 -33.11 8.24 -20.67
N GLU A 72 -32.42 8.15 -21.81
CA GLU A 72 -32.51 7.01 -22.75
C GLU A 72 -32.06 5.69 -22.10
N ALA A 73 -31.20 5.75 -21.08
CA ALA A 73 -30.80 4.60 -20.28
C ALA A 73 -31.79 4.27 -19.14
N GLY A 74 -32.94 4.93 -19.07
CA GLY A 74 -33.97 4.70 -18.05
C GLY A 74 -33.69 5.34 -16.68
N LEU A 75 -32.80 6.33 -16.62
CA LEU A 75 -32.43 7.02 -15.37
C LEU A 75 -33.14 8.39 -15.27
N GLU A 76 -33.22 8.95 -14.06
CA GLU A 76 -33.80 10.28 -13.78
C GLU A 76 -32.72 11.36 -13.57
N PRO A 77 -32.22 12.02 -14.64
CA PRO A 77 -31.05 12.90 -14.59
C PRO A 77 -31.31 14.29 -14.01
N ALA A 78 -32.55 14.66 -13.72
CA ALA A 78 -32.91 16.05 -13.40
C ALA A 78 -32.18 16.58 -12.15
N ALA A 79 -32.11 15.77 -11.09
CA ALA A 79 -31.41 16.15 -9.86
C ALA A 79 -29.89 16.25 -10.07
N LEU A 80 -29.28 15.27 -10.75
CA LEU A 80 -27.86 15.29 -11.10
C LEU A 80 -27.46 16.53 -11.91
N ILE A 81 -28.17 16.80 -13.01
CA ILE A 81 -27.85 17.93 -13.91
C ILE A 81 -28.02 19.27 -13.20
N ARG A 82 -29.05 19.40 -12.35
CA ARG A 82 -29.28 20.60 -11.53
C ARG A 82 -28.17 20.78 -10.50
N ALA A 83 -27.77 19.72 -9.80
CA ALA A 83 -26.69 19.79 -8.81
C ALA A 83 -25.37 20.18 -9.47
N MET A 84 -25.01 19.56 -10.60
CA MET A 84 -23.82 19.86 -11.40
C MET A 84 -23.79 21.35 -11.82
N ARG A 85 -24.87 21.85 -12.44
CA ARG A 85 -24.95 23.26 -12.88
C ARG A 85 -24.83 24.24 -11.72
N ARG A 86 -25.47 23.96 -10.59
CA ARG A 86 -25.38 24.82 -9.40
C ARG A 86 -23.96 24.82 -8.82
N SER A 87 -23.29 23.67 -8.76
CA SER A 87 -21.89 23.61 -8.35
C SER A 87 -20.98 24.48 -9.22
N ALA A 88 -21.13 24.41 -10.55
CA ALA A 88 -20.38 25.27 -11.47
C ALA A 88 -20.70 26.76 -11.30
N HIS A 89 -21.97 27.10 -11.03
CA HIS A 89 -22.39 28.47 -10.76
C HIS A 89 -21.74 29.04 -9.49
N PHE A 90 -21.86 28.34 -8.35
CA PHE A 90 -21.30 28.82 -7.09
C PHE A 90 -19.77 28.75 -7.03
N LEU A 91 -19.14 27.82 -7.74
CA LEU A 91 -17.69 27.82 -7.92
C LEU A 91 -17.22 29.07 -8.67
N ARG A 92 -17.96 29.51 -9.71
CA ARG A 92 -17.63 30.75 -10.42
C ARG A 92 -17.80 31.98 -9.52
N GLN A 93 -18.84 32.00 -8.70
CA GLN A 93 -19.08 33.10 -7.75
C GLN A 93 -18.02 33.18 -6.67
N ALA A 94 -17.43 32.04 -6.26
CA ALA A 94 -16.32 32.01 -5.32
C ALA A 94 -15.04 32.68 -5.88
N GLY A 95 -14.98 32.95 -7.18
CA GLY A 95 -13.86 33.64 -7.81
C GLY A 95 -12.66 32.73 -8.11
N PRO A 96 -11.52 33.32 -8.49
CA PRO A 96 -10.31 32.57 -8.79
C PRO A 96 -9.71 31.95 -7.53
N VAL A 97 -9.00 30.85 -7.70
CA VAL A 97 -8.23 30.22 -6.61
C VAL A 97 -7.08 31.15 -6.22
N ALA A 98 -7.02 31.53 -4.94
CA ALA A 98 -5.92 32.33 -4.42
C ALA A 98 -4.58 31.56 -4.43
N HIS A 99 -3.48 32.29 -4.64
CA HIS A 99 -2.14 31.74 -4.43
C HIS A 99 -1.86 31.55 -2.94
N ASP A 100 -0.99 30.60 -2.59
CA ASP A 100 -0.37 30.48 -1.26
C ASP A 100 -1.34 30.34 -0.06
N ARG A 101 -2.42 29.57 -0.26
CA ARG A 101 -3.50 29.43 0.72
C ARG A 101 -3.06 28.82 2.05
N LEU A 102 -2.01 28.00 2.06
CA LEU A 102 -1.49 27.40 3.30
C LEU A 102 -0.74 28.38 4.21
N ARG A 103 -0.54 29.64 3.80
CA ARG A 103 -0.16 30.73 4.72
C ARG A 103 -1.34 31.24 5.55
N LEU A 104 -2.57 31.00 5.10
CA LEU A 104 -3.76 31.31 5.88
C LEU A 104 -3.93 30.26 6.98
N THR A 105 -4.57 30.65 8.08
CA THR A 105 -4.86 29.76 9.21
C THR A 105 -6.32 29.82 9.61
N GLY A 106 -6.84 28.72 10.16
CA GLY A 106 -8.20 28.68 10.71
C GLY A 106 -9.27 29.00 9.66
N LEU A 107 -10.17 29.92 10.00
CA LEU A 107 -11.35 30.24 9.17
C LEU A 107 -10.98 30.86 7.81
N ALA A 108 -9.90 31.65 7.76
CA ALA A 108 -9.42 32.22 6.50
C ALA A 108 -8.96 31.13 5.53
N LEU A 109 -8.27 30.11 6.04
CA LEU A 109 -7.91 28.94 5.23
C LEU A 109 -9.16 28.20 4.75
N GLU A 110 -10.08 27.85 5.66
CA GLU A 110 -11.31 27.13 5.28
C GLU A 110 -12.13 27.90 4.22
N ALA A 111 -12.24 29.22 4.33
CA ALA A 111 -12.91 30.08 3.35
C ALA A 111 -12.22 30.07 1.97
N ALA A 112 -10.87 29.99 1.95
CA ALA A 112 -10.08 29.94 0.72
C ALA A 112 -10.10 28.58 0.00
N LEU A 113 -10.59 27.51 0.65
CA LEU A 113 -10.74 26.17 0.07
C LEU A 113 -12.05 26.07 -0.73
N ILE A 114 -12.08 26.74 -1.87
CA ILE A 114 -13.29 26.92 -2.69
C ILE A 114 -13.65 25.71 -3.58
N GLU A 115 -12.86 24.64 -3.59
CA GLU A 115 -13.03 23.55 -4.54
C GLU A 115 -14.25 22.68 -4.26
N GLY A 116 -14.67 22.57 -2.99
CA GLY A 116 -15.68 21.60 -2.56
C GLY A 116 -15.20 20.15 -2.69
N HIS A 117 -16.14 19.20 -2.62
CA HIS A 117 -15.85 17.78 -2.72
C HIS A 117 -15.19 17.42 -4.09
N PRO A 118 -14.04 16.71 -4.12
CA PRO A 118 -13.28 16.44 -5.35
C PRO A 118 -13.94 15.41 -6.27
N TYR A 119 -14.82 14.58 -5.73
CA TYR A 119 -15.57 13.54 -6.44
C TYR A 119 -17.04 13.89 -6.76
N HIS A 120 -17.85 14.28 -5.75
CA HIS A 120 -19.30 14.42 -5.87
C HIS A 120 -19.75 15.47 -6.91
N PRO A 121 -20.68 15.17 -7.85
CA PRO A 121 -21.15 16.14 -8.88
C PRO A 121 -21.77 17.44 -8.32
N GLY A 122 -22.57 17.28 -7.27
CA GLY A 122 -23.15 18.36 -6.46
C GLY A 122 -22.23 18.96 -5.37
N PHE A 123 -20.91 19.04 -5.60
CA PHE A 123 -19.92 19.50 -4.61
C PHE A 123 -20.17 20.91 -4.03
N LYS A 124 -20.91 21.76 -4.73
CA LYS A 124 -21.34 23.09 -4.29
C LYS A 124 -22.78 23.40 -4.71
N SER A 125 -23.66 22.39 -4.68
CA SER A 125 -25.04 22.56 -5.18
C SER A 125 -25.85 23.61 -4.39
N ARG A 126 -25.68 23.70 -3.06
CA ARG A 126 -26.34 24.68 -2.17
C ARG A 126 -27.84 24.85 -2.46
N THR A 127 -28.56 23.74 -2.67
CA THR A 127 -29.99 23.76 -3.04
C THR A 127 -30.78 24.52 -1.99
N GLY A 128 -31.51 25.57 -2.41
CA GLY A 128 -32.23 26.49 -1.53
C GLY A 128 -31.63 27.90 -1.46
N PHE A 129 -30.31 28.05 -1.66
CA PHE A 129 -29.68 29.37 -1.72
C PHE A 129 -29.86 30.04 -3.08
N SER A 130 -30.20 31.33 -3.05
CA SER A 130 -29.98 32.27 -4.16
C SER A 130 -28.52 32.74 -4.21
N ALA A 131 -28.16 33.49 -5.25
CA ALA A 131 -26.87 34.18 -5.33
C ALA A 131 -26.68 35.26 -4.25
N ALA A 132 -27.77 35.83 -3.73
CA ALA A 132 -27.73 36.77 -2.62
C ALA A 132 -27.49 36.03 -1.29
N ASP A 133 -28.18 34.90 -1.06
CA ASP A 133 -28.01 34.06 0.14
C ASP A 133 -26.57 33.54 0.25
N ASN A 134 -26.11 32.83 -0.78
CA ASN A 134 -24.92 33.23 -1.52
C ASN A 134 -23.82 34.00 -0.76
N ARG A 135 -23.82 35.29 -1.07
CA ARG A 135 -22.90 36.30 -0.55
C ARG A 135 -23.09 36.57 0.94
N ALA A 136 -24.30 36.39 1.47
CA ALA A 136 -24.62 36.69 2.86
C ALA A 136 -24.18 35.59 3.84
N TYR A 137 -24.23 34.33 3.42
CA TYR A 137 -24.07 33.17 4.30
C TYR A 137 -23.01 32.15 3.82
N GLY A 138 -22.47 32.32 2.62
CA GLY A 138 -21.41 31.46 2.11
C GLY A 138 -20.07 31.74 2.79
N PRO A 139 -19.23 30.70 3.04
CA PRO A 139 -17.94 30.86 3.71
C PRO A 139 -16.95 31.72 2.93
N GLU A 140 -17.11 31.82 1.61
CA GLU A 140 -16.20 32.56 0.72
C GLU A 140 -16.39 34.08 0.78
N GLY A 141 -17.54 34.56 1.25
CA GLY A 141 -17.90 35.98 1.18
C GLY A 141 -17.40 36.83 2.34
N GLU A 142 -16.71 36.24 3.32
CA GLU A 142 -16.30 36.85 4.60
C GLU A 142 -17.43 37.61 5.34
N ALA A 143 -18.70 37.44 4.96
CA ALA A 143 -19.82 38.12 5.57
C ALA A 143 -20.02 37.61 7.01
N GLY A 144 -20.29 38.52 7.93
CA GLY A 144 -20.66 38.17 9.30
C GLY A 144 -22.10 37.64 9.34
N VAL A 145 -22.27 36.42 9.83
CA VAL A 145 -23.58 35.81 10.09
C VAL A 145 -23.90 35.99 11.57
N ALA A 146 -24.93 36.78 11.88
CA ALA A 146 -25.43 36.94 13.24
C ALA A 146 -26.58 35.93 13.49
N PRO A 147 -26.41 34.95 14.40
CA PRO A 147 -27.50 34.04 14.77
C PRO A 147 -28.69 34.79 15.35
N VAL A 148 -29.90 34.31 15.09
CA VAL A 148 -31.12 34.79 15.77
C VAL A 148 -31.27 34.01 17.07
N TRP A 149 -31.49 34.70 18.18
CA TRP A 149 -31.74 34.08 19.47
C TRP A 149 -33.23 34.09 19.79
N LEU A 150 -33.75 32.93 20.18
CA LEU A 150 -35.14 32.75 20.56
C LEU A 150 -35.25 32.40 22.04
N ARG A 151 -36.25 32.96 22.71
CA ARG A 151 -36.83 32.35 23.91
C ARG A 151 -37.88 31.35 23.44
N ALA A 152 -37.86 30.14 23.96
CA ALA A 152 -38.89 29.15 23.72
C ALA A 152 -39.38 28.59 25.06
N ASP A 153 -40.67 28.23 25.12
CA ASP A 153 -41.24 27.59 26.29
C ASP A 153 -40.46 26.32 26.65
N PRO A 154 -40.16 26.07 27.94
CA PRO A 154 -39.42 24.88 28.36
C PRO A 154 -40.05 23.57 27.88
N GLY A 155 -41.38 23.48 27.83
CA GLY A 155 -42.08 22.28 27.34
C GLY A 155 -41.94 22.02 25.83
N LEU A 156 -41.39 22.96 25.07
CA LEU A 156 -41.04 22.77 23.66
C LEU A 156 -39.55 22.44 23.46
N VAL A 157 -38.71 22.63 24.48
CA VAL A 157 -37.26 22.62 24.34
C VAL A 157 -36.69 21.32 24.90
N HIS A 158 -35.82 20.68 24.14
CA HIS A 158 -34.99 19.58 24.60
C HIS A 158 -33.53 20.03 24.57
N ARG A 159 -32.84 19.93 25.72
CA ARG A 159 -31.44 20.33 25.91
C ARG A 159 -30.65 19.20 26.53
N VAL A 160 -29.40 19.05 26.08
CA VAL A 160 -28.43 18.09 26.61
C VAL A 160 -27.05 18.72 26.67
N GLY A 161 -26.23 18.34 27.66
CA GLY A 161 -24.90 18.92 27.87
C GLY A 161 -24.94 20.38 28.33
N THR A 162 -23.90 21.15 28.00
CA THR A 162 -23.78 22.57 28.35
C THR A 162 -24.76 23.43 27.55
N ASP A 163 -25.12 24.61 28.06
CA ASP A 163 -26.03 25.52 27.35
C ASP A 163 -25.38 26.07 26.05
N PRO A 164 -25.96 25.83 24.87
CA PRO A 164 -25.46 26.42 23.62
C PRO A 164 -25.45 27.96 23.59
N ALA A 165 -26.22 28.62 24.48
CA ALA A 165 -26.26 30.08 24.59
C ALA A 165 -25.18 30.69 25.50
N GLU A 166 -24.50 29.88 26.32
CA GLU A 166 -23.61 30.35 27.37
C GLU A 166 -22.50 31.26 26.81
N GLY A 167 -22.42 32.49 27.33
CA GLY A 167 -21.45 33.50 26.90
C GLY A 167 -21.84 34.32 25.67
N TRP A 168 -22.96 34.02 24.99
CA TRP A 168 -23.44 34.78 23.82
C TRP A 168 -24.84 35.38 23.96
N ALA A 169 -25.70 34.79 24.78
CA ALA A 169 -27.06 35.26 25.02
C ALA A 169 -27.54 34.91 26.44
N ALA A 170 -28.79 35.29 26.75
CA ALA A 170 -29.42 34.91 28.01
C ALA A 170 -29.47 33.37 28.15
N PRO A 171 -29.25 32.82 29.37
CA PRO A 171 -29.34 31.38 29.60
C PRO A 171 -30.66 30.79 29.11
N GLY A 172 -30.59 29.64 28.46
CA GLY A 172 -31.77 28.99 27.89
C GLY A 172 -32.29 29.61 26.59
N ALA A 173 -31.56 30.55 25.96
CA ALA A 173 -31.85 30.99 24.60
C ALA A 173 -31.54 29.87 23.57
N VAL A 174 -32.25 29.88 22.45
CA VAL A 174 -32.07 28.93 21.34
C VAL A 174 -31.48 29.67 20.15
N PRO A 175 -30.26 29.34 19.68
CA PRO A 175 -29.69 29.96 18.50
C PRO A 175 -30.27 29.34 17.23
N VAL A 176 -30.57 30.18 16.24
CA VAL A 176 -31.11 29.78 14.94
C VAL A 176 -30.38 30.53 13.83
N HIS A 177 -30.04 29.82 12.74
CA HIS A 177 -29.43 30.48 11.59
C HIS A 177 -30.42 31.49 10.97
N PRO A 178 -30.02 32.73 10.64
CA PRO A 178 -30.96 33.76 10.15
C PRO A 178 -31.73 33.35 8.90
N TRP A 179 -31.06 32.69 7.93
CA TRP A 179 -31.71 32.12 6.74
C TRP A 179 -32.77 31.07 7.08
N GLN A 180 -32.53 30.26 8.13
CA GLN A 180 -33.46 29.22 8.59
C GLN A 180 -34.65 29.87 9.29
N TRP A 181 -34.40 30.84 10.17
CA TRP A 181 -35.46 31.59 10.87
C TRP A 181 -36.40 32.30 9.89
N ALA A 182 -35.86 32.94 8.86
CA ALA A 182 -36.65 33.64 7.84
C ALA A 182 -37.67 32.72 7.15
N ARG A 183 -37.41 31.41 7.07
CA ARG A 183 -38.33 30.41 6.50
C ARG A 183 -39.23 29.79 7.55
N LEU A 184 -38.69 29.53 8.74
CA LEU A 184 -39.44 28.88 9.81
C LEU A 184 -40.47 29.80 10.47
N ARG A 185 -40.26 31.11 10.49
CA ARG A 185 -41.22 32.05 11.09
C ARG A 185 -42.60 31.99 10.42
N ASP A 186 -42.67 31.51 9.18
CA ASP A 186 -43.89 31.34 8.41
C ASP A 186 -44.42 29.88 8.48
N ASP A 187 -43.73 28.96 9.15
CA ASP A 187 -44.27 27.62 9.43
C ASP A 187 -45.51 27.74 10.32
N ARG A 188 -46.57 26.98 10.02
CA ARG A 188 -47.85 27.08 10.72
C ARG A 188 -47.72 26.82 12.23
N ALA A 189 -46.87 25.87 12.63
CA ALA A 189 -46.67 25.56 14.04
C ALA A 189 -45.89 26.68 14.75
N VAL A 190 -44.88 27.25 14.09
CA VAL A 190 -44.07 28.34 14.64
C VAL A 190 -44.90 29.62 14.78
N ARG A 191 -45.76 29.95 13.81
CA ARG A 191 -46.69 31.09 13.89
C ARG A 191 -47.64 30.98 15.07
N ASP A 192 -48.31 29.83 15.24
CA ASP A 192 -49.19 29.58 16.40
C ASP A 192 -48.44 29.76 17.73
N TRP A 193 -47.17 29.35 17.81
CA TRP A 193 -46.34 29.55 19.00
C TRP A 193 -45.92 31.01 19.21
N LEU A 194 -45.64 31.76 18.15
CA LEU A 194 -45.36 33.20 18.24
C LEU A 194 -46.60 33.96 18.73
N ASP A 195 -47.76 33.70 18.13
CA ASP A 195 -49.03 34.37 18.46
C ASP A 195 -49.45 34.11 19.92
N ARG A 196 -49.16 32.91 20.45
CA ARG A 196 -49.42 32.53 21.84
C ARG A 196 -48.29 32.90 22.81
N GLY A 197 -47.22 33.54 22.34
CA GLY A 197 -46.06 33.91 23.16
C GLY A 197 -45.23 32.72 23.67
N ARG A 198 -45.39 31.53 23.08
CA ARG A 198 -44.63 30.31 23.41
C ARG A 198 -43.21 30.32 22.84
N ILE A 199 -42.99 31.13 21.81
CA ILE A 199 -41.67 31.47 21.29
C ILE A 199 -41.62 33.00 21.14
N ALA A 200 -40.48 33.61 21.42
CA ALA A 200 -40.24 35.03 21.19
C ALA A 200 -38.81 35.26 20.67
N VAL A 201 -38.64 36.23 19.76
CA VAL A 201 -37.31 36.65 19.30
C VAL A 201 -36.68 37.55 20.35
N LEU A 202 -35.49 37.19 20.82
CA LEU A 202 -34.72 37.98 21.78
C LEU A 202 -33.81 39.00 21.10
N GLY A 203 -33.38 38.71 19.86
CA GLY A 203 -32.51 39.58 19.09
C GLY A 203 -31.51 38.79 18.24
N GLN A 204 -30.48 39.49 17.77
CA GLN A 204 -29.36 38.90 17.04
C GLN A 204 -28.13 38.76 17.95
N GLY A 205 -27.37 37.70 17.73
CA GLY A 205 -26.10 37.42 18.41
C GLY A 205 -24.91 38.17 17.83
N PRO A 206 -23.70 37.90 18.36
CA PRO A 206 -22.48 38.41 17.76
C PRO A 206 -22.31 37.89 16.33
N ALA A 207 -21.69 38.69 15.48
CA ALA A 207 -21.36 38.29 14.11
C ALA A 207 -20.32 37.16 14.12
N MET A 208 -20.65 36.06 13.48
CA MET A 208 -19.81 34.86 13.32
C MET A 208 -19.47 34.64 11.85
N GLN A 209 -18.55 33.73 11.55
CA GLN A 209 -18.21 33.34 10.19
C GLN A 209 -18.64 31.91 9.92
N ALA A 210 -19.29 31.67 8.78
CA ALA A 210 -19.62 30.32 8.35
C ALA A 210 -18.35 29.54 7.96
N THR A 211 -18.25 28.28 8.40
CA THR A 211 -17.20 27.36 7.95
C THR A 211 -17.59 26.71 6.61
N ALA A 212 -16.75 25.81 6.10
CA ALA A 212 -17.02 25.08 4.86
C ALA A 212 -18.35 24.27 4.88
N SER A 213 -18.92 23.99 6.06
CA SER A 213 -20.22 23.29 6.21
C SER A 213 -21.44 24.18 5.96
N LEU A 214 -21.26 25.51 5.81
CA LEU A 214 -22.28 26.58 5.79
C LEU A 214 -23.02 26.76 7.12
N ARG A 215 -23.36 25.66 7.78
CA ARG A 215 -24.23 25.65 8.95
C ARG A 215 -23.49 25.76 10.28
N THR A 216 -22.18 25.56 10.27
CA THR A 216 -21.34 25.78 11.44
C THR A 216 -20.80 27.20 11.40
N LEU A 217 -21.10 27.96 12.44
CA LEU A 217 -20.67 29.34 12.63
C LEU A 217 -19.58 29.38 13.70
N ALA A 218 -18.46 30.01 13.36
CA ALA A 218 -17.34 30.20 14.26
C ALA A 218 -17.25 31.69 14.67
N PRO A 219 -17.14 31.99 15.97
CA PRO A 219 -16.92 33.36 16.42
C PRO A 219 -15.61 33.92 15.87
N ARG A 220 -15.62 35.17 15.39
CA ARG A 220 -14.40 35.83 14.90
C ARG A 220 -13.36 36.05 16.00
N ALA A 221 -13.80 36.19 17.24
CA ALA A 221 -12.94 36.32 18.41
C ALA A 221 -12.29 35.00 18.86
N GLY A 222 -12.60 33.87 18.21
CA GLY A 222 -12.23 32.54 18.68
C GLY A 222 -13.17 31.98 19.75
N GLY A 223 -12.97 30.71 20.10
CA GLY A 223 -13.85 29.95 20.99
C GLY A 223 -14.78 29.01 20.23
N ASP A 224 -15.70 28.37 20.96
CA ASP A 224 -16.56 27.30 20.45
C ASP A 224 -17.37 27.71 19.22
N HIS A 225 -17.65 26.72 18.37
CA HIS A 225 -18.47 26.88 17.18
C HIS A 225 -19.93 26.52 17.49
N LEU A 226 -20.85 27.14 16.75
CA LEU A 226 -22.27 26.81 16.72
C LEU A 226 -22.63 26.10 15.41
N LYS A 227 -22.95 24.82 15.47
CA LYS A 227 -23.53 24.05 14.37
C LYS A 227 -25.06 24.19 14.43
N LEU A 228 -25.66 24.85 13.46
CA LEU A 228 -27.09 25.19 13.44
C LEU A 228 -27.83 24.36 12.40
N SER A 229 -29.13 24.12 12.59
CA SER A 229 -29.95 23.58 11.49
C SER A 229 -30.05 24.57 10.34
N LEU A 230 -29.86 24.07 9.12
CA LEU A 230 -29.94 24.85 7.89
C LEU A 230 -30.52 23.98 6.77
N GLY A 231 -31.75 24.27 6.33
CA GLY A 231 -32.48 23.49 5.31
C GLY A 231 -31.94 23.63 3.87
N VAL A 232 -30.62 23.74 3.71
CA VAL A 232 -29.91 23.87 2.44
C VAL A 232 -29.35 22.50 2.05
N GLY A 233 -29.55 22.10 0.80
CA GLY A 233 -29.00 20.85 0.27
C GLY A 233 -27.54 21.00 -0.20
N VAL A 234 -26.63 20.20 0.33
CA VAL A 234 -25.22 20.11 -0.12
C VAL A 234 -24.83 18.65 -0.22
N THR A 235 -24.12 18.26 -1.29
CA THR A 235 -23.63 16.87 -1.51
C THR A 235 -24.72 15.81 -1.23
N SER A 236 -25.90 16.01 -1.82
CA SER A 236 -27.07 15.12 -1.75
C SER A 236 -27.81 15.02 -0.41
N SER A 237 -27.41 15.78 0.62
CA SER A 237 -28.08 15.80 1.93
C SER A 237 -28.58 17.19 2.31
N LEU A 238 -29.72 17.27 3.00
CA LEU A 238 -30.16 18.49 3.69
C LEU A 238 -29.30 18.71 4.93
N ARG A 239 -29.09 19.97 5.30
CA ARG A 239 -28.23 20.37 6.43
C ARG A 239 -29.04 20.71 7.69
N ASP A 240 -30.23 20.14 7.84
CA ASP A 240 -30.93 20.08 9.12
C ASP A 240 -30.21 19.13 10.09
N LEU A 241 -30.45 19.26 11.39
CA LEU A 241 -29.88 18.38 12.42
C LEU A 241 -30.94 17.37 12.88
N PRO A 242 -30.82 16.08 12.55
CA PRO A 242 -31.79 15.07 12.96
C PRO A 242 -31.97 15.03 14.48
N PRO A 243 -33.20 14.95 15.02
CA PRO A 243 -33.44 14.99 16.47
C PRO A 243 -32.61 13.99 17.27
N TRP A 244 -32.54 12.73 16.81
CA TRP A 244 -31.75 11.70 17.49
C TRP A 244 -30.27 12.09 17.60
N SER A 245 -29.69 12.68 16.55
CA SER A 245 -28.27 13.10 16.53
C SER A 245 -28.00 14.21 17.55
N VAL A 246 -28.93 15.16 17.69
CA VAL A 246 -28.81 16.29 18.62
C VAL A 246 -28.88 15.79 20.06
N ALA A 247 -29.74 14.81 20.35
CA ALA A 247 -29.91 14.25 21.69
C ALA A 247 -28.67 13.50 22.18
N VAL A 248 -27.92 12.85 21.29
CA VAL A 248 -26.77 12.01 21.65
C VAL A 248 -25.41 12.71 21.52
N ALA A 249 -25.35 13.88 20.88
CA ALA A 249 -24.08 14.53 20.50
C ALA A 249 -23.07 14.69 21.66
N PRO A 250 -23.45 15.18 22.86
CA PRO A 250 -22.51 15.27 23.98
C PRO A 250 -22.03 13.92 24.49
N ALA A 251 -22.91 12.94 24.59
CA ALA A 251 -22.58 11.62 25.11
C ALA A 251 -21.63 10.84 24.17
N VAL A 252 -21.87 10.91 22.85
CA VAL A 252 -20.98 10.28 21.85
C VAL A 252 -19.61 10.94 21.85
N SER A 253 -19.54 12.27 21.94
CA SER A 253 -18.27 13.00 22.00
C SER A 253 -17.45 12.65 23.23
N ASP A 254 -18.09 12.62 24.40
CA ASP A 254 -17.45 12.27 25.67
C ASP A 254 -16.99 10.80 25.68
N TRP A 255 -17.80 9.89 25.17
CA TRP A 255 -17.43 8.48 25.00
C TRP A 255 -16.17 8.32 24.14
N LEU A 256 -16.14 8.92 22.95
CA LEU A 256 -14.98 8.90 22.06
C LEU A 256 -13.74 9.47 22.74
N ALA A 257 -13.88 10.61 23.44
CA ALA A 257 -12.78 11.25 24.13
C ALA A 257 -12.19 10.33 25.22
N ARG A 258 -13.02 9.62 25.98
CA ARG A 258 -12.57 8.63 26.98
C ARG A 258 -11.88 7.42 26.35
N VAL A 259 -12.41 6.89 25.24
CA VAL A 259 -11.77 5.78 24.50
C VAL A 259 -10.39 6.20 24.01
N VAL A 260 -10.28 7.37 23.39
CA VAL A 260 -9.00 7.92 22.90
C VAL A 260 -8.01 8.16 24.04
N ALA A 261 -8.45 8.73 25.16
CA ALA A 261 -7.61 8.97 26.32
C ALA A 261 -7.12 7.67 27.00
N GLY A 262 -7.91 6.59 26.88
CA GLY A 262 -7.62 5.30 27.50
C GLY A 262 -6.65 4.40 26.73
N ASP A 263 -6.28 4.73 25.49
CA ASP A 263 -5.40 3.91 24.64
C ASP A 263 -4.19 4.72 24.13
N PRO A 264 -2.96 4.40 24.56
CA PRO A 264 -1.75 5.08 24.09
C PRO A 264 -1.54 5.05 22.57
N ARG A 265 -2.09 4.06 21.85
CA ARG A 265 -2.02 4.01 20.37
C ARG A 265 -2.88 5.09 19.70
N LEU A 266 -3.84 5.66 20.43
CA LEU A 266 -4.71 6.74 19.97
C LEU A 266 -4.22 8.14 20.38
N ALA A 267 -3.11 8.27 21.12
CA ALA A 267 -2.63 9.55 21.65
C ALA A 267 -2.39 10.65 20.59
N GLY A 268 -2.21 10.28 19.33
CA GLY A 268 -2.10 11.20 18.19
C GLY A 268 -3.44 11.71 17.62
N LEU A 269 -4.57 11.30 18.17
CA LEU A 269 -5.92 11.69 17.74
C LEU A 269 -6.59 12.55 18.82
N ARG A 270 -7.15 13.69 18.44
CA ARG A 270 -7.94 14.57 19.33
C ARG A 270 -9.39 14.66 18.85
N ILE A 271 -10.32 14.58 19.78
CA ILE A 271 -11.76 14.70 19.52
C ILE A 271 -12.21 16.14 19.80
N LEU A 272 -12.86 16.81 18.83
CA LEU A 272 -13.53 18.09 19.09
C LEU A 272 -14.93 17.85 19.63
N ALA A 273 -15.06 17.97 20.95
CA ALA A 273 -16.29 17.63 21.65
C ALA A 273 -17.48 18.50 21.22
N GLU A 274 -18.60 17.86 20.92
CA GLU A 274 -19.92 18.47 20.75
C GLU A 274 -20.63 18.52 22.13
N HIS A 275 -20.16 19.39 23.02
CA HIS A 275 -20.43 19.32 24.46
C HIS A 275 -21.78 19.91 24.92
N GLY A 276 -22.55 20.52 24.01
CA GLY A 276 -23.87 21.08 24.33
C GLY A 276 -24.80 21.06 23.12
N ALA A 277 -26.09 20.79 23.33
CA ALA A 277 -27.05 20.77 22.24
C ALA A 277 -28.46 21.19 22.68
N VAL A 278 -29.22 21.74 21.74
CA VAL A 278 -30.61 22.16 21.94
C VAL A 278 -31.44 21.92 20.68
N MET A 279 -32.69 21.52 20.84
CA MET A 279 -33.69 21.49 19.78
C MET A 279 -35.07 21.89 20.28
N VAL A 280 -35.91 22.38 19.36
CA VAL A 280 -37.28 22.79 19.66
C VAL A 280 -38.29 21.88 18.95
N ALA A 281 -39.22 21.36 19.73
CA ALA A 281 -40.37 20.55 19.33
C ALA A 281 -40.00 19.45 18.33
N PRO A 282 -39.12 18.50 18.69
CA PRO A 282 -38.57 17.51 17.75
C PRO A 282 -39.63 16.70 17.02
N GLY A 283 -40.75 16.34 17.69
CA GLY A 283 -41.87 15.62 17.06
C GLY A 283 -42.69 16.43 16.04
N ARG A 284 -42.53 17.76 15.98
CA ARG A 284 -43.26 18.64 15.04
C ARG A 284 -42.33 19.31 14.02
N LEU A 285 -41.13 19.70 14.43
CA LEU A 285 -40.16 20.38 13.56
C LEU A 285 -39.10 19.45 12.99
N GLY A 286 -38.96 18.22 13.50
CA GLY A 286 -38.08 17.21 12.91
C GLY A 286 -36.61 17.61 12.84
N GLY A 287 -36.15 18.50 13.72
CA GLY A 287 -34.76 18.98 13.73
C GLY A 287 -34.49 20.25 12.93
N ARG A 288 -35.51 20.86 12.31
CA ARG A 288 -35.36 22.13 11.57
C ARG A 288 -34.97 23.32 12.47
N LEU A 289 -35.18 23.22 13.78
CA LEU A 289 -34.80 24.21 14.78
C LEU A 289 -33.97 23.53 15.88
N ALA A 290 -32.66 23.42 15.63
CA ALA A 290 -31.70 22.83 16.55
C ALA A 290 -30.31 23.46 16.40
N ALA A 291 -29.50 23.28 17.44
CA ALA A 291 -28.12 23.72 17.50
C ALA A 291 -27.26 22.79 18.35
N ILE A 292 -26.00 22.64 17.96
CA ILE A 292 -24.95 21.94 18.69
C ILE A 292 -23.79 22.92 18.90
N ARG A 293 -23.31 23.02 20.12
CA ARG A 293 -22.10 23.74 20.51
C ARG A 293 -20.92 22.77 20.51
N ARG A 294 -19.84 23.16 19.83
CA ARG A 294 -18.67 22.31 19.61
C ARG A 294 -17.38 23.06 19.86
N ALA A 295 -16.41 22.40 20.49
CA ALA A 295 -15.07 22.94 20.68
C ALA A 295 -14.41 23.38 19.35
N ALA A 296 -13.60 24.43 19.43
CA ALA A 296 -12.85 24.94 18.29
C ALA A 296 -11.67 24.03 17.91
N PRO A 297 -11.32 23.93 16.61
CA PRO A 297 -10.07 23.29 16.21
C PRO A 297 -8.86 24.10 16.72
N PRO A 298 -7.70 23.44 16.97
CA PRO A 298 -6.50 24.16 17.34
C PRO A 298 -6.05 25.10 16.21
N PRO A 299 -5.44 26.26 16.54
CA PRO A 299 -4.90 27.17 15.54
C PRO A 299 -3.92 26.47 14.60
N GLY A 300 -3.99 26.78 13.31
CA GLY A 300 -3.11 26.20 12.29
C GLY A 300 -3.46 24.78 11.83
N ALA A 301 -4.50 24.15 12.38
CA ALA A 301 -4.97 22.86 11.85
C ALA A 301 -5.51 23.00 10.41
N VAL A 302 -5.15 22.06 9.55
CA VAL A 302 -5.48 22.08 8.12
C VAL A 302 -6.40 20.90 7.79
N PRO A 303 -7.59 21.11 7.17
CA PRO A 303 -8.43 20.01 6.73
C PRO A 303 -7.67 19.07 5.78
N LEU A 304 -7.79 17.75 5.95
CA LEU A 304 -7.08 16.80 5.10
C LEU A 304 -7.45 16.92 3.61
N SER A 305 -8.66 17.40 3.30
CA SER A 305 -9.06 17.69 1.93
C SER A 305 -8.16 18.70 1.22
N ALA A 306 -7.45 19.57 1.95
CA ALA A 306 -6.51 20.52 1.37
C ALA A 306 -5.25 19.85 0.79
N LEU A 307 -4.88 18.67 1.30
CA LEU A 307 -3.62 17.99 0.96
C LEU A 307 -3.58 17.49 -0.50
N SER A 308 -4.74 17.25 -1.10
CA SER A 308 -4.87 16.77 -2.49
C SER A 308 -5.20 17.89 -3.49
N LEU A 309 -5.24 19.15 -3.05
CA LEU A 309 -5.53 20.29 -3.92
C LEU A 309 -4.29 20.77 -4.67
N SER A 310 -4.51 21.51 -5.75
CA SER A 310 -3.47 22.15 -6.54
C SER A 310 -3.60 23.67 -6.49
N GLY A 311 -2.48 24.38 -6.58
CA GLY A 311 -2.43 25.82 -6.80
C GLY A 311 -2.88 26.22 -8.21
N PRO A 312 -3.00 27.54 -8.48
CA PRO A 312 -3.35 28.06 -9.79
C PRO A 312 -2.37 27.67 -10.91
N ASP A 313 -1.11 27.43 -10.55
CA ASP A 313 -0.03 26.95 -11.42
C ASP A 313 -0.08 25.43 -11.71
N GLY A 314 -1.04 24.73 -11.11
CA GLY A 314 -1.21 23.29 -11.24
C GLY A 314 -0.31 22.45 -10.32
N ARG A 315 0.59 23.08 -9.55
CA ARG A 315 1.43 22.38 -8.56
C ARG A 315 0.60 21.95 -7.35
N PRO A 316 0.98 20.89 -6.63
CA PRO A 316 0.37 20.54 -5.35
C PRO A 316 0.34 21.73 -4.39
N LEU A 317 -0.78 21.94 -3.69
CA LEU A 317 -0.90 23.02 -2.70
C LEU A 317 0.13 22.85 -1.56
N ILE A 318 0.48 21.61 -1.24
CA ILE A 318 1.49 21.23 -0.24
C ILE A 318 2.91 21.10 -0.82
N ALA A 319 3.18 21.60 -2.04
CA ALA A 319 4.47 21.39 -2.70
C ALA A 319 5.67 21.81 -1.83
N ASP A 320 5.60 22.96 -1.17
CA ASP A 320 6.67 23.47 -0.30
C ASP A 320 6.93 22.57 0.91
N TRP A 321 5.89 21.91 1.44
CA TRP A 321 6.04 20.95 2.54
C TRP A 321 6.76 19.69 2.05
N LEU A 322 6.40 19.21 0.85
CA LEU A 322 7.01 18.04 0.23
C LEU A 322 8.47 18.30 -0.18
N ASP A 323 8.77 19.50 -0.69
CA ASP A 323 10.12 19.92 -1.06
C ASP A 323 11.02 20.04 0.17
N ARG A 324 10.50 20.58 1.27
CA ARG A 324 11.24 20.75 2.54
C ARG A 324 11.55 19.43 3.24
N HIS A 325 10.56 18.54 3.35
CA HIS A 325 10.66 17.33 4.19
C HIS A 325 10.95 16.05 3.38
N GLY A 326 10.91 16.14 2.05
CA GLY A 326 10.96 15.01 1.14
C GLY A 326 9.62 14.27 1.07
N THR A 327 9.14 14.01 -0.16
CA THR A 327 7.82 13.38 -0.39
C THR A 327 7.67 12.02 0.30
N GLY A 328 8.67 11.14 0.19
CA GLY A 328 8.62 9.79 0.78
C GLY A 328 8.47 9.79 2.31
N PRO A 329 9.39 10.45 3.05
CA PRO A 329 9.30 10.62 4.49
C PRO A 329 8.00 11.31 4.94
N TRP A 330 7.58 12.36 4.24
CA TRP A 330 6.36 13.08 4.56
C TRP A 330 5.11 12.19 4.45
N VAL A 331 4.98 11.42 3.37
CA VAL A 331 3.85 10.48 3.19
C VAL A 331 3.90 9.38 4.26
N ALA A 332 5.07 8.81 4.54
CA ALA A 332 5.20 7.80 5.60
C ALA A 332 4.77 8.35 6.97
N ARG A 333 5.10 9.61 7.26
CA ARG A 333 4.65 10.29 8.49
C ARG A 333 3.15 10.52 8.49
N LEU A 334 2.56 11.00 7.39
CA LEU A 334 1.11 11.19 7.28
C LEU A 334 0.37 9.87 7.53
N VAL A 335 0.84 8.77 6.95
CA VAL A 335 0.25 7.44 7.14
C VAL A 335 0.30 7.01 8.61
N ALA A 336 1.40 7.28 9.31
CA ALA A 336 1.51 7.02 10.76
C ALA A 336 0.55 7.90 11.57
N VAL A 337 0.38 9.16 11.19
CA VAL A 337 -0.57 10.09 11.82
C VAL A 337 -2.02 9.67 11.60
N LEU A 338 -2.32 8.97 10.50
CA LEU A 338 -3.65 8.40 10.20
C LEU A 338 -3.92 7.04 10.85
N ALA A 339 -2.89 6.35 11.35
CA ALA A 339 -3.02 5.03 11.97
C ALA A 339 -4.02 4.96 13.14
N PRO A 340 -4.22 5.99 13.98
CA PRO A 340 -5.24 5.98 15.02
C PRO A 340 -6.67 5.75 14.50
N VAL A 341 -7.01 6.26 13.31
CA VAL A 341 -8.35 6.04 12.70
C VAL A 341 -8.52 4.56 12.35
N TRP A 342 -7.48 3.94 11.79
CA TRP A 342 -7.47 2.51 11.48
C TRP A 342 -7.52 1.64 12.75
N HIS A 343 -6.78 2.03 13.80
CA HIS A 343 -6.75 1.33 15.09
C HIS A 343 -8.10 1.43 15.82
N LEU A 344 -8.77 2.59 15.78
CA LEU A 344 -10.10 2.76 16.35
C LEU A 344 -11.13 1.80 15.71
N MET A 345 -11.10 1.67 14.38
CA MET A 345 -11.97 0.74 13.66
C MET A 345 -11.65 -0.73 13.98
N THR A 346 -10.37 -1.11 13.85
CA THR A 346 -9.96 -2.51 13.91
C THR A 346 -9.89 -3.09 15.33
N HIS A 347 -9.55 -2.27 16.32
CA HIS A 347 -9.40 -2.70 17.70
C HIS A 347 -10.59 -2.33 18.58
N HIS A 348 -11.09 -1.09 18.47
CA HIS A 348 -12.18 -0.60 19.33
C HIS A 348 -13.57 -0.84 18.76
N GLY A 349 -13.69 -1.33 17.52
CA GLY A 349 -14.99 -1.58 16.89
C GLY A 349 -15.80 -0.29 16.64
N ILE A 350 -15.11 0.85 16.47
CA ILE A 350 -15.69 2.17 16.25
C ILE A 350 -15.10 2.77 14.97
N ALA A 351 -15.96 3.13 14.02
CA ALA A 351 -15.58 3.80 12.78
C ALA A 351 -15.99 5.28 12.82
N LEU A 352 -15.08 6.13 12.34
CA LEU A 352 -15.36 7.54 12.07
C LEU A 352 -15.65 7.70 10.58
N GLU A 353 -16.58 8.60 10.24
CA GLU A 353 -16.71 9.13 8.89
C GLU A 353 -15.48 10.01 8.56
N ALA A 354 -14.38 9.34 8.22
CA ALA A 354 -13.03 9.88 8.10
C ALA A 354 -12.80 10.66 6.79
N HIS A 355 -13.78 11.46 6.37
CA HIS A 355 -13.69 12.25 5.16
C HIS A 355 -12.78 13.49 5.36
N GLY A 356 -12.27 14.04 4.25
CA GLY A 356 -11.25 15.10 4.30
C GLY A 356 -11.63 16.40 5.04
N GLN A 357 -12.92 16.68 5.27
CA GLN A 357 -13.39 17.83 6.04
C GLN A 357 -13.57 17.58 7.56
N ASN A 358 -13.67 16.32 8.00
CA ASN A 358 -13.88 15.94 9.40
C ASN A 358 -12.57 15.63 10.11
N LEU A 359 -11.52 15.34 9.35
CA LEU A 359 -10.17 15.18 9.85
C LEU A 359 -9.34 16.41 9.51
N LEU A 360 -8.70 16.98 10.52
CA LEU A 360 -7.75 18.07 10.40
C LEU A 360 -6.36 17.61 10.82
N LEU A 361 -5.37 17.96 10.02
CA LEU A 361 -3.96 17.74 10.30
C LEU A 361 -3.41 18.88 11.14
N VAL A 362 -2.84 18.54 12.29
CA VAL A 362 -1.93 19.43 13.03
C VAL A 362 -0.52 19.17 12.52
N HIS A 363 0.20 20.24 12.22
CA HIS A 363 1.54 20.16 11.65
C HIS A 363 2.49 21.19 12.26
N ARG A 364 3.79 20.94 12.14
CA ARG A 364 4.86 21.92 12.42
C ARG A 364 5.59 22.22 11.12
N ASP A 365 5.42 23.43 10.59
CA ASP A 365 6.00 23.85 9.31
C ASP A 365 5.77 22.82 8.17
N GLY A 366 4.54 22.33 8.08
CA GLY A 366 4.13 21.31 7.12
C GLY A 366 4.46 19.87 7.47
N TRP A 367 5.21 19.60 8.55
CA TRP A 367 5.46 18.23 9.01
C TRP A 367 4.26 17.67 9.80
N PRO A 368 3.66 16.53 9.40
CA PRO A 368 2.48 15.99 10.08
C PRO A 368 2.78 15.55 11.52
N GLU A 369 2.03 16.06 12.51
CA GLU A 369 2.23 15.73 13.93
C GLU A 369 1.12 14.88 14.52
N SER A 370 -0.14 15.29 14.36
CA SER A 370 -1.32 14.65 14.95
C SER A 370 -2.60 14.96 14.18
N LEU A 371 -3.70 14.31 14.54
CA LEU A 371 -5.03 14.50 13.96
C LEU A 371 -6.01 15.09 14.95
N VAL A 372 -6.94 15.84 14.40
CA VAL A 372 -8.14 16.31 15.08
C VAL A 372 -9.34 15.82 14.29
N ALA A 373 -10.30 15.17 14.96
CA ALA A 373 -11.56 14.72 14.38
C ALA A 373 -12.74 15.57 14.90
N ARG A 374 -13.77 15.73 14.07
CA ARG A 374 -15.01 16.46 14.40
C ARG A 374 -16.22 15.84 13.69
N ASP A 375 -17.42 16.28 14.10
CA ASP A 375 -18.73 15.92 13.51
C ASP A 375 -19.07 14.42 13.67
N PHE A 376 -19.36 13.99 14.90
CA PHE A 376 -19.59 12.58 15.23
C PHE A 376 -21.06 12.22 15.37
N SER A 377 -21.88 13.16 15.84
CA SER A 377 -23.27 12.94 16.23
C SER A 377 -24.17 12.36 15.13
N GLU A 378 -23.78 12.51 13.86
CA GLU A 378 -24.59 12.09 12.71
C GLU A 378 -24.04 10.83 12.02
N SER A 379 -22.77 10.48 12.21
CA SER A 379 -22.09 9.54 11.29
C SER A 379 -21.04 8.62 11.91
N LEU A 380 -20.85 8.67 13.23
CA LEU A 380 -20.09 7.61 13.90
C LEU A 380 -20.79 6.26 13.73
N GLU A 381 -20.04 5.19 13.55
CA GLU A 381 -20.59 3.83 13.52
C GLU A 381 -19.85 2.94 14.52
N TYR A 382 -20.57 1.99 15.14
CA TYR A 382 -19.94 1.00 16.01
C TYR A 382 -20.68 -0.34 15.98
N VAL A 383 -19.95 -1.41 16.32
CA VAL A 383 -20.52 -2.75 16.50
C VAL A 383 -20.42 -3.12 17.99
N PRO A 384 -21.55 -3.26 18.72
CA PRO A 384 -21.56 -3.48 20.16
C PRO A 384 -20.65 -4.62 20.63
N ASP A 385 -20.73 -5.78 19.99
CA ASP A 385 -19.98 -6.99 20.35
C ASP A 385 -18.47 -6.90 20.03
N ARG A 386 -18.03 -5.80 19.42
CA ARG A 386 -16.64 -5.53 19.05
C ARG A 386 -16.02 -4.38 19.83
N LEU A 387 -16.78 -3.75 20.72
CA LEU A 387 -16.24 -2.69 21.57
C LEU A 387 -15.17 -3.26 22.49
N ALA A 388 -13.97 -2.69 22.45
CA ALA A 388 -12.89 -3.05 23.37
C ALA A 388 -13.16 -2.55 24.80
N ARG A 389 -13.93 -1.46 24.92
CA ARG A 389 -14.34 -0.82 26.19
C ARG A 389 -15.85 -0.59 26.21
N PRO A 390 -16.65 -1.68 26.27
CA PRO A 390 -18.11 -1.56 26.29
C PRO A 390 -18.61 -0.85 27.56
N ASP A 391 -17.81 -0.89 28.64
CA ASP A 391 -18.05 -0.17 29.90
C ASP A 391 -18.06 1.37 29.75
N LEU A 392 -17.44 1.90 28.69
CA LEU A 392 -17.41 3.33 28.41
C LEU A 392 -18.57 3.79 27.51
N ALA A 393 -19.26 2.84 26.85
CA ALA A 393 -20.28 3.12 25.86
C ALA A 393 -21.52 3.75 26.51
N PRO A 394 -22.07 4.83 25.95
CA PRO A 394 -23.25 5.47 26.50
C PRO A 394 -24.51 4.67 26.19
N ASP A 395 -25.50 4.72 27.09
CA ASP A 395 -26.85 4.24 26.80
C ASP A 395 -27.57 5.25 25.91
N LEU A 396 -27.46 5.05 24.59
CA LEU A 396 -28.09 5.91 23.60
C LEU A 396 -29.62 5.77 23.59
N GLU A 397 -30.15 4.62 24.01
CA GLU A 397 -31.60 4.37 24.06
C GLU A 397 -32.24 5.16 25.21
N ALA A 398 -31.56 5.30 26.34
CA ALA A 398 -31.98 6.19 27.43
C ALA A 398 -32.03 7.67 27.01
N LEU A 399 -31.08 8.11 26.16
CA LEU A 399 -31.01 9.48 25.66
C LEU A 399 -32.06 9.78 24.58
N TRP A 400 -32.37 8.78 23.74
CA TRP A 400 -33.39 8.89 22.72
C TRP A 400 -34.17 7.58 22.59
N PRO A 401 -35.30 7.41 23.33
CA PRO A 401 -36.04 6.16 23.38
C PRO A 401 -36.51 5.61 22.03
N ALA A 402 -36.65 6.45 21.01
CA ALA A 402 -36.99 5.99 19.65
C ALA A 402 -35.88 5.18 18.98
N MET A 403 -34.66 5.14 19.53
CA MET A 403 -33.58 4.25 19.09
C MET A 403 -33.81 2.80 19.53
N ALA A 404 -34.59 2.58 20.60
CA ALA A 404 -34.90 1.25 21.08
C ALA A 404 -35.64 0.45 20.00
N GLY A 405 -35.13 -0.73 19.68
CA GLY A 405 -35.71 -1.57 18.63
C GLY A 405 -35.46 -1.12 17.19
N ALA A 406 -34.72 -0.02 16.95
CA ALA A 406 -34.34 0.39 15.60
C ALA A 406 -33.41 -0.64 14.94
N ALA A 407 -33.61 -0.92 13.66
CA ALA A 407 -32.74 -1.81 12.91
C ALA A 407 -31.29 -1.26 12.87
N PRO A 408 -30.27 -2.12 12.98
CA PRO A 408 -28.88 -1.71 12.75
C PRO A 408 -28.73 -0.97 11.40
N GLY A 409 -27.85 0.03 11.35
CA GLY A 409 -27.70 0.92 10.18
C GLY A 409 -28.61 2.15 10.17
N THR A 410 -29.58 2.26 11.10
CA THR A 410 -30.50 3.42 11.14
C THR A 410 -29.92 4.63 11.89
N HIS A 411 -29.08 4.38 12.89
CA HIS A 411 -28.41 5.40 13.73
C HIS A 411 -26.90 5.09 13.76
N HIS A 412 -26.28 4.95 14.93
CA HIS A 412 -24.86 4.61 15.08
C HIS A 412 -24.56 3.09 15.11
N ARG A 413 -25.51 2.28 15.57
CA ARG A 413 -25.31 0.84 15.79
C ARG A 413 -25.33 0.06 14.46
N MET A 414 -24.25 -0.64 14.16
CA MET A 414 -24.12 -1.53 12.99
C MET A 414 -24.27 -3.00 13.37
N ALA A 415 -24.59 -3.82 12.37
CA ALA A 415 -24.75 -5.27 12.56
C ALA A 415 -23.47 -6.03 12.26
N ARG A 416 -22.74 -5.62 11.21
CA ARG A 416 -21.60 -6.37 10.69
C ARG A 416 -20.29 -5.61 10.93
N PRO A 417 -19.20 -6.29 11.34
CA PRO A 417 -17.88 -5.67 11.40
C PRO A 417 -17.43 -5.03 10.08
N GLU A 418 -17.88 -5.58 8.94
CA GLU A 418 -17.61 -5.07 7.61
C GLU A 418 -18.20 -3.68 7.38
N ASP A 419 -19.32 -3.32 8.04
CA ASP A 419 -19.93 -2.01 7.89
C ASP A 419 -18.94 -0.91 8.35
N LEU A 420 -18.19 -1.17 9.43
CA LEU A 420 -17.12 -0.29 9.92
C LEU A 420 -15.97 -0.14 8.91
N ARG A 421 -15.56 -1.26 8.29
CA ARG A 421 -14.57 -1.23 7.19
C ARG A 421 -15.10 -0.37 6.06
N ASP A 422 -16.33 -0.58 5.65
CA ASP A 422 -16.92 0.05 4.47
C ASP A 422 -16.95 1.57 4.65
N LEU A 423 -17.37 2.07 5.81
CA LEU A 423 -17.35 3.50 6.12
C LEU A 423 -15.93 4.11 6.02
N VAL A 424 -14.94 3.49 6.69
CA VAL A 424 -13.57 4.01 6.71
C VAL A 424 -12.93 3.90 5.32
N MET A 425 -13.07 2.77 4.65
CA MET A 425 -12.49 2.56 3.33
C MET A 425 -13.11 3.52 2.30
N ASP A 426 -14.42 3.73 2.33
CA ASP A 426 -15.05 4.64 1.38
C ASP A 426 -14.64 6.10 1.63
N CYS A 427 -14.70 6.55 2.88
CA CYS A 427 -14.37 7.94 3.23
C CYS A 427 -12.87 8.25 3.11
N LEU A 428 -12.03 7.44 3.74
CA LEU A 428 -10.59 7.69 3.86
C LEU A 428 -9.84 7.20 2.62
N VAL A 429 -10.12 6.00 2.13
CA VAL A 429 -9.34 5.38 1.03
C VAL A 429 -9.86 5.82 -0.35
N THR A 430 -11.16 5.67 -0.63
CA THR A 430 -11.75 6.00 -1.93
C THR A 430 -11.79 7.50 -2.20
N HIS A 431 -12.15 8.30 -1.18
CA HIS A 431 -12.50 9.71 -1.37
C HIS A 431 -11.47 10.73 -0.88
N LEU A 432 -10.44 10.30 -0.14
CA LEU A 432 -9.36 11.19 0.31
C LEU A 432 -7.99 10.73 -0.21
N LEU A 433 -7.56 9.52 0.15
CA LEU A 433 -6.20 9.05 -0.14
C LEU A 433 -5.99 8.75 -1.62
N SER A 434 -7.03 8.34 -2.35
CA SER A 434 -6.98 8.19 -3.81
C SER A 434 -6.72 9.50 -4.54
N ASP A 435 -7.29 10.62 -4.07
CA ASP A 435 -7.04 11.95 -4.65
C ASP A 435 -5.61 12.42 -4.34
N LEU A 436 -5.11 12.18 -3.12
CA LEU A 436 -3.73 12.49 -2.74
C LEU A 436 -2.72 11.65 -3.55
N ALA A 437 -2.93 10.33 -3.64
CA ALA A 437 -2.08 9.42 -4.39
C ALA A 437 -2.01 9.81 -5.87
N TRP A 438 -3.16 10.16 -6.47
CA TRP A 438 -3.23 10.64 -7.85
C TRP A 438 -2.44 11.93 -8.05
N MET A 439 -2.63 12.92 -7.16
CA MET A 439 -1.94 14.20 -7.26
C MET A 439 -0.42 14.01 -7.22
N LEU A 440 0.09 13.21 -6.29
CA LEU A 440 1.53 12.94 -6.17
C LEU A 440 2.09 12.15 -7.36
N HIS A 441 1.30 11.23 -7.92
CA HIS A 441 1.69 10.47 -9.11
C HIS A 441 1.75 11.35 -10.36
N ARG A 442 0.70 12.16 -10.59
CA ARG A 442 0.62 13.08 -11.72
C ARG A 442 1.74 14.12 -11.71
N ASP A 443 2.10 14.62 -10.53
CA ASP A 443 3.19 15.60 -10.36
C ASP A 443 4.60 14.96 -10.46
N GLY A 444 4.68 13.62 -10.57
CA GLY A 444 5.95 12.90 -10.65
C GLY A 444 6.69 12.77 -9.31
N ARG A 445 6.06 13.13 -8.19
CA ARG A 445 6.68 13.15 -6.85
C ARG A 445 6.69 11.78 -6.17
N LEU A 446 5.63 10.98 -6.36
CA LEU A 446 5.55 9.63 -5.81
C LEU A 446 4.64 8.75 -6.68
N PRO A 447 5.13 7.62 -7.22
CA PRO A 447 4.28 6.69 -7.95
C PRO A 447 3.14 6.15 -7.07
N GLU A 448 1.94 6.04 -7.65
CA GLU A 448 0.73 5.57 -6.94
C GLU A 448 0.95 4.20 -6.26
N GLY A 449 1.61 3.24 -6.94
CA GLY A 449 1.91 1.94 -6.35
C GLY A 449 2.78 2.00 -5.09
N ARG A 450 3.73 2.95 -5.02
CA ARG A 450 4.58 3.17 -3.85
C ARG A 450 3.81 3.83 -2.71
N PHE A 451 2.90 4.76 -3.01
CA PHE A 451 2.01 5.35 -2.02
C PHE A 451 1.21 4.25 -1.31
N TRP A 452 0.53 3.39 -2.07
CA TRP A 452 -0.26 2.30 -1.48
C TRP A 452 0.59 1.26 -0.75
N ALA A 453 1.83 1.01 -1.20
CA ALA A 453 2.76 0.14 -0.48
C ALA A 453 3.12 0.66 0.91
N LEU A 454 3.27 1.99 1.09
CA LEU A 454 3.51 2.59 2.39
C LEU A 454 2.31 2.38 3.33
N LEU A 455 1.09 2.55 2.83
CA LEU A 455 -0.13 2.28 3.63
C LEU A 455 -0.21 0.82 4.03
N ARG A 456 0.00 -0.13 3.09
CA ARG A 456 -0.01 -1.57 3.40
C ARG A 456 1.03 -1.97 4.44
N GLY A 457 2.21 -1.34 4.42
CA GLY A 457 3.25 -1.58 5.41
C GLY A 457 2.90 -1.06 6.80
N ALA A 458 2.08 0.00 6.89
CA ALA A 458 1.75 0.67 8.14
C ALA A 458 0.42 0.20 8.76
N TRP A 459 -0.54 -0.22 7.94
CA TRP A 459 -1.88 -0.61 8.37
C TRP A 459 -2.05 -2.12 8.23
N PRO A 460 -1.95 -2.89 9.33
CA PRO A 460 -2.05 -4.33 9.27
C PRO A 460 -3.45 -4.77 8.83
N PRO A 461 -3.56 -5.90 8.10
CA PRO A 461 -4.85 -6.47 7.75
C PRO A 461 -5.59 -6.93 9.01
N ALA A 462 -6.88 -6.65 9.08
CA ALA A 462 -7.80 -7.12 10.11
C ALA A 462 -8.78 -8.11 9.48
N ALA A 463 -8.54 -9.41 9.69
CA ALA A 463 -9.35 -10.48 9.12
C ALA A 463 -10.82 -10.39 9.58
N ALA A 464 -11.06 -10.01 10.83
CA ALA A 464 -12.41 -9.87 11.41
C ALA A 464 -13.29 -8.79 10.75
N LEU A 465 -12.69 -7.85 10.02
CA LEU A 465 -13.41 -6.85 9.23
C LEU A 465 -13.22 -7.08 7.72
N ALA A 466 -12.56 -8.18 7.33
CA ALA A 466 -12.18 -8.49 5.95
C ALA A 466 -11.48 -7.32 5.22
N THR A 467 -10.55 -6.61 5.89
CA THR A 467 -9.82 -5.48 5.26
C THR A 467 -8.86 -5.90 4.14
N HIS A 468 -8.63 -7.20 3.99
CA HIS A 468 -7.81 -7.83 2.95
C HIS A 468 -8.64 -8.26 1.74
N ALA A 469 -9.97 -8.09 1.76
CA ALA A 469 -10.85 -8.45 0.66
C ALA A 469 -10.39 -7.78 -0.66
N PRO A 470 -10.51 -8.48 -1.81
CA PRO A 470 -10.07 -7.94 -3.10
C PRO A 470 -10.83 -6.70 -3.53
N GLU A 471 -12.09 -6.61 -3.13
CA GLU A 471 -12.96 -5.46 -3.35
C GLU A 471 -13.70 -5.14 -2.06
N TYR A 472 -14.16 -3.90 -1.94
CA TYR A 472 -15.09 -3.44 -0.90
C TYR A 472 -16.19 -2.58 -1.54
N PRO A 473 -17.37 -2.44 -0.93
CA PRO A 473 -18.41 -1.57 -1.43
C PRO A 473 -18.05 -0.08 -1.23
N ALA A 474 -18.31 0.73 -2.26
CA ALA A 474 -18.25 2.18 -2.21
C ALA A 474 -19.60 2.80 -2.58
N GLU A 475 -19.99 3.89 -1.92
CA GLU A 475 -21.25 4.57 -2.17
C GLU A 475 -21.33 5.14 -3.60
N ARG A 476 -22.55 5.16 -4.14
CA ARG A 476 -22.85 5.82 -5.41
C ARG A 476 -23.26 7.27 -5.18
N LEU A 477 -22.31 8.16 -4.89
CA LEU A 477 -22.63 9.56 -4.62
C LEU A 477 -23.24 10.29 -5.83
N ALA A 478 -22.82 9.97 -7.06
CA ALA A 478 -23.45 10.48 -8.28
C ALA A 478 -24.75 9.74 -8.59
N GLY A 479 -24.77 8.42 -8.42
CA GLY A 479 -25.92 7.54 -8.62
C GLY A 479 -27.09 7.86 -7.70
N ARG A 480 -26.84 8.32 -6.47
CA ARG A 480 -27.89 8.78 -5.54
C ARG A 480 -28.70 9.94 -6.14
N LEU A 481 -28.05 10.82 -6.92
CA LEU A 481 -28.73 11.89 -7.67
C LEU A 481 -29.49 11.39 -8.91
N LEU A 482 -29.41 10.09 -9.20
CA LEU A 482 -30.13 9.37 -10.25
C LEU A 482 -31.10 8.33 -9.68
N GLY A 483 -31.27 8.26 -8.34
CA GLY A 483 -32.12 7.27 -7.67
C GLY A 483 -31.46 5.91 -7.42
N LEU A 484 -30.15 5.77 -7.63
CA LEU A 484 -29.38 4.56 -7.37
C LEU A 484 -28.74 4.65 -5.98
N CYS A 485 -29.26 3.87 -5.02
CA CYS A 485 -28.79 3.91 -3.63
C CYS A 485 -27.81 2.78 -3.28
N GLU A 486 -27.85 1.66 -3.99
CA GLU A 486 -26.99 0.51 -3.71
C GLU A 486 -25.51 0.80 -3.98
N PRO A 487 -24.58 0.43 -3.07
CA PRO A 487 -23.16 0.61 -3.30
C PRO A 487 -22.66 -0.23 -4.48
N HIS A 488 -21.42 0.01 -4.90
CA HIS A 488 -20.77 -0.75 -5.97
C HIS A 488 -19.40 -1.25 -5.54
N PRO A 489 -18.95 -2.41 -6.03
CA PRO A 489 -17.65 -2.95 -5.64
C PRO A 489 -16.50 -2.16 -6.28
N VAL A 490 -15.50 -1.84 -5.47
CA VAL A 490 -14.28 -1.15 -5.88
C VAL A 490 -13.03 -1.95 -5.49
N PRO A 491 -11.98 -1.98 -6.33
CA PRO A 491 -10.73 -2.65 -6.00
C PRO A 491 -10.10 -2.12 -4.70
N ASN A 492 -9.60 -3.03 -3.87
CA ASN A 492 -8.93 -2.69 -2.63
C ASN A 492 -7.43 -2.39 -2.85
N PRO A 493 -6.96 -1.13 -2.72
CA PRO A 493 -5.54 -0.81 -2.86
C PRO A 493 -4.68 -1.27 -1.67
N LEU A 494 -5.32 -1.58 -0.54
CA LEU A 494 -4.66 -2.10 0.66
C LEU A 494 -4.50 -3.62 0.60
N ARG A 495 -5.18 -4.29 -0.34
CA ARG A 495 -4.77 -5.64 -0.73
C ARG A 495 -3.40 -5.55 -1.39
N GLU A 496 -2.54 -6.53 -1.09
CA GLU A 496 -1.30 -6.67 -1.84
C GLU A 496 -1.63 -6.73 -3.35
N PRO A 497 -0.97 -5.92 -4.19
CA PRO A 497 -1.23 -5.95 -5.61
C PRO A 497 -1.09 -7.39 -6.07
N PRO A 498 -2.02 -7.92 -6.89
CA PRO A 498 -1.78 -9.20 -7.52
C PRO A 498 -0.41 -9.08 -8.18
N MET A 499 0.51 -9.98 -7.84
CA MET A 499 1.79 -10.04 -8.56
C MET A 499 1.43 -10.00 -10.04
N THR A 500 1.91 -8.99 -10.76
CA THR A 500 1.46 -8.65 -12.11
C THR A 500 1.20 -9.94 -12.87
N ALA A 501 -0.06 -10.18 -13.27
CA ALA A 501 -0.50 -11.43 -13.87
C ALA A 501 0.08 -11.62 -15.28
N HIS A 502 1.25 -11.06 -15.58
CA HIS A 502 1.94 -11.25 -16.84
C HIS A 502 3.45 -11.31 -16.57
N PHE A 503 4.15 -12.12 -17.36
CA PHE A 503 5.61 -12.12 -17.47
C PHE A 503 5.97 -12.19 -18.94
N ARG A 504 7.21 -11.88 -19.30
CA ARG A 504 7.71 -12.13 -20.65
C ARG A 504 8.58 -13.37 -20.67
N LEU A 505 8.37 -14.23 -21.66
CA LEU A 505 9.32 -15.27 -22.03
C LEU A 505 10.04 -14.79 -23.28
N ASP A 506 11.33 -14.48 -23.13
CA ASP A 506 12.07 -13.69 -24.10
C ASP A 506 11.31 -12.39 -24.44
N ASP A 507 10.84 -12.24 -25.69
CA ASP A 507 10.10 -11.05 -26.14
C ASP A 507 8.58 -11.23 -26.06
N GLN A 508 8.07 -12.44 -25.79
CA GLN A 508 6.65 -12.73 -25.79
C GLN A 508 6.02 -12.42 -24.43
N LEU A 509 4.95 -11.61 -24.42
CA LEU A 509 4.14 -11.38 -23.22
C LEU A 509 3.23 -12.60 -22.97
N ILE A 510 3.29 -13.16 -21.77
CA ILE A 510 2.55 -14.33 -21.33
C ILE A 510 1.56 -13.92 -20.25
N ASP A 511 0.30 -14.29 -20.44
CA ASP A 511 -0.75 -14.30 -19.42
C ASP A 511 -0.79 -15.73 -18.81
N PRO A 512 -0.38 -15.92 -17.54
CA PRO A 512 -0.34 -17.22 -16.89
C PRO A 512 -1.73 -17.83 -16.77
N ASP A 513 -2.83 -17.06 -16.81
CA ASP A 513 -4.20 -17.57 -16.72
C ASP A 513 -4.71 -18.12 -18.07
N ARG A 514 -4.02 -17.80 -19.16
CA ARG A 514 -4.30 -18.34 -20.50
C ARG A 514 -3.44 -19.53 -20.89
N ILE A 515 -2.40 -19.85 -20.11
CA ILE A 515 -1.57 -21.02 -20.35
C ILE A 515 -2.40 -22.29 -20.09
N ASP A 516 -2.40 -23.21 -21.05
CA ASP A 516 -3.06 -24.49 -20.87
C ASP A 516 -2.32 -25.35 -19.85
N LEU A 517 -3.00 -25.66 -18.74
CA LEU A 517 -2.51 -26.51 -17.67
C LEU A 517 -3.62 -27.50 -17.29
N PRO A 518 -3.28 -28.77 -17.06
CA PRO A 518 -4.25 -29.76 -16.62
C PRO A 518 -4.91 -29.32 -15.29
N PRO A 519 -6.18 -29.69 -15.06
CA PRO A 519 -6.89 -29.31 -13.84
C PRO A 519 -6.20 -29.91 -12.61
N LEU A 520 -5.86 -29.04 -11.66
CA LEU A 520 -5.29 -29.40 -10.36
C LEU A 520 -6.38 -29.22 -9.29
N GLU A 521 -7.31 -30.16 -9.21
CA GLU A 521 -8.47 -30.09 -8.32
C GLU A 521 -8.18 -30.63 -6.92
N GLY A 522 -9.00 -30.24 -5.95
CA GLY A 522 -8.89 -30.67 -4.55
C GLY A 522 -8.88 -29.52 -3.54
N ASP A 523 -8.96 -29.90 -2.26
CA ASP A 523 -8.83 -29.00 -1.11
C ASP A 523 -7.45 -28.30 -1.14
N PRO A 524 -7.38 -26.96 -1.27
CA PRO A 524 -6.12 -26.22 -1.34
C PRO A 524 -5.17 -26.51 -0.17
N ASP A 525 -5.69 -26.72 1.03
CA ASP A 525 -4.88 -26.96 2.23
C ASP A 525 -4.20 -28.34 2.20
N ARG A 526 -4.72 -29.26 1.39
CA ARG A 526 -4.16 -30.60 1.14
C ARG A 526 -3.65 -30.78 -0.29
N LEU A 527 -3.64 -29.72 -1.09
CA LEU A 527 -3.15 -29.78 -2.47
C LEU A 527 -1.65 -29.47 -2.49
N ARG A 528 -0.82 -30.51 -2.69
CA ARG A 528 0.64 -30.40 -2.83
C ARG A 528 1.10 -30.99 -4.16
N VAL A 529 1.62 -30.13 -5.04
CA VAL A 529 1.95 -30.51 -6.43
C VAL A 529 3.44 -30.33 -6.71
N ALA A 530 4.11 -31.40 -7.14
CA ALA A 530 5.46 -31.32 -7.69
C ALA A 530 5.40 -30.93 -9.18
N LEU A 531 6.21 -29.95 -9.58
CA LEU A 531 6.25 -29.39 -10.93
C LEU A 531 7.59 -29.75 -11.58
N HIS A 532 7.59 -30.68 -12.53
CA HIS A 532 8.75 -31.11 -13.30
C HIS A 532 8.54 -30.80 -14.79
N LEU A 533 8.54 -29.50 -15.10
CA LEU A 533 8.22 -28.96 -16.42
C LEU A 533 9.45 -28.34 -17.06
N ARG A 534 9.68 -28.65 -18.34
CA ARG A 534 10.76 -28.07 -19.16
C ARG A 534 10.39 -26.70 -19.69
N ASP A 535 9.10 -26.46 -19.95
CA ASP A 535 8.61 -25.14 -20.33
C ASP A 535 8.54 -24.20 -19.10
N PRO A 536 9.40 -23.16 -19.02
CA PRO A 536 9.38 -22.22 -17.91
C PRO A 536 8.08 -21.40 -17.84
N ALA A 537 7.37 -21.19 -18.96
CA ALA A 537 6.09 -20.49 -18.93
C ALA A 537 5.01 -21.33 -18.24
N ARG A 538 4.90 -22.62 -18.59
CA ARG A 538 4.00 -23.57 -17.90
C ARG A 538 4.37 -23.73 -16.44
N CYS A 539 5.67 -23.85 -16.14
CA CYS A 539 6.15 -23.97 -14.76
C CYS A 539 5.78 -22.73 -13.92
N LEU A 540 6.10 -21.52 -14.39
CA LEU A 540 5.78 -20.30 -13.67
C LEU A 540 4.28 -20.08 -13.54
N ALA A 541 3.50 -20.32 -14.61
CA ALA A 541 2.04 -20.24 -14.55
C ALA A 541 1.45 -21.19 -13.48
N ALA A 542 1.94 -22.43 -13.40
CA ALA A 542 1.50 -23.38 -12.38
C ALA A 542 1.86 -22.91 -10.96
N ILE A 543 3.07 -22.39 -10.74
CA ILE A 543 3.49 -21.81 -9.45
C ILE A 543 2.55 -20.67 -9.03
N LEU A 544 2.28 -19.73 -9.93
CA LEU A 544 1.44 -18.55 -9.64
C LEU A 544 0.00 -18.96 -9.33
N ARG A 545 -0.60 -19.86 -10.13
CA ARG A 545 -1.96 -20.35 -9.91
C ARG A 545 -2.12 -21.14 -8.62
N LEU A 546 -1.15 -22.00 -8.29
CA LEU A 546 -1.17 -22.76 -7.04
C LEU A 546 -1.04 -21.85 -5.83
N ARG A 547 -0.14 -20.85 -5.88
CA ARG A 547 -0.04 -19.83 -4.83
C ARG A 547 -1.34 -19.06 -4.65
N ASP A 548 -1.96 -18.58 -5.73
CA ASP A 548 -3.17 -17.76 -5.66
C ASP A 548 -4.38 -18.53 -5.10
N ARG A 549 -4.35 -19.86 -5.21
CA ARG A 549 -5.32 -20.76 -4.56
C ARG A 549 -4.97 -21.12 -3.11
N GLY A 550 -3.81 -20.72 -2.61
CA GLY A 550 -3.31 -21.14 -1.30
C GLY A 550 -2.82 -22.60 -1.26
N ALA A 551 -2.51 -23.20 -2.41
CA ALA A 551 -1.99 -24.56 -2.52
C ALA A 551 -0.45 -24.58 -2.43
N THR A 552 0.11 -25.76 -2.11
CA THR A 552 1.56 -25.95 -2.01
C THR A 552 2.14 -26.44 -3.32
N CYS A 553 3.31 -25.92 -3.72
CA CYS A 553 4.01 -26.40 -4.91
C CYS A 553 5.48 -26.72 -4.63
N HIS A 554 6.00 -27.73 -5.33
CA HIS A 554 7.42 -28.08 -5.35
C HIS A 554 7.97 -27.98 -6.79
N PRO A 555 8.56 -26.84 -7.17
CA PRO A 555 9.27 -26.72 -8.45
C PRO A 555 10.55 -27.57 -8.41
N ILE A 556 10.66 -28.55 -9.31
CA ILE A 556 11.82 -29.44 -9.44
C ILE A 556 12.56 -29.09 -10.73
N HIS A 557 13.89 -29.00 -10.66
CA HIS A 557 14.71 -28.64 -11.82
C HIS A 557 14.52 -29.65 -12.96
N PRO A 558 14.25 -29.20 -14.21
CA PRO A 558 13.86 -30.09 -15.33
C PRO A 558 14.97 -31.01 -15.83
N GLU A 559 16.22 -30.75 -15.43
CA GLU A 559 17.37 -31.62 -15.74
C GLU A 559 17.50 -32.80 -14.79
N LEU A 560 16.76 -32.82 -13.66
CA LEU A 560 16.77 -33.96 -12.76
C LEU A 560 16.11 -35.16 -13.47
N PRO A 561 16.71 -36.36 -13.47
CA PRO A 561 16.09 -37.52 -14.08
C PRO A 561 14.69 -37.78 -13.51
N ALA A 562 13.73 -38.13 -14.37
CA ALA A 562 12.30 -38.20 -14.00
C ALA A 562 12.02 -39.12 -12.79
N ASP A 563 12.72 -40.25 -12.68
CA ASP A 563 12.56 -41.17 -11.56
C ASP A 563 13.06 -40.57 -10.24
N GLN A 564 14.17 -39.82 -10.29
CA GLN A 564 14.69 -39.09 -9.13
C GLN A 564 13.79 -37.91 -8.76
N ALA A 565 13.19 -37.24 -9.75
CA ALA A 565 12.22 -36.18 -9.53
C ALA A 565 10.94 -36.70 -8.84
N ARG A 566 10.43 -37.86 -9.27
CA ARG A 566 9.28 -38.52 -8.63
C ARG A 566 9.58 -38.97 -7.21
N ASP A 567 10.75 -39.57 -6.99
CA ASP A 567 11.21 -39.92 -5.65
C ASP A 567 11.32 -38.70 -4.73
N LEU A 568 11.91 -37.60 -5.22
CA LEU A 568 11.97 -36.34 -4.49
C LEU A 568 10.58 -35.76 -4.18
N ALA A 569 9.64 -35.84 -5.13
CA ALA A 569 8.27 -35.39 -4.94
C ALA A 569 7.55 -36.19 -3.83
N ARG A 570 7.70 -37.52 -3.80
CA ARG A 570 7.16 -38.38 -2.74
C ARG A 570 7.74 -38.03 -1.37
N ARG A 571 9.07 -37.90 -1.26
CA ARG A 571 9.72 -37.48 -0.01
C ARG A 571 9.30 -36.09 0.46
N SER A 572 8.87 -35.22 -0.45
CA SER A 572 8.37 -33.88 -0.15
C SER A 572 6.89 -33.86 0.25
N GLY A 573 6.24 -35.03 0.29
CA GLY A 573 4.82 -35.17 0.59
C GLY A 573 3.91 -34.57 -0.48
N CYS A 574 4.35 -34.55 -1.74
CA CYS A 574 3.48 -34.14 -2.86
C CYS A 574 2.52 -35.28 -3.19
N GLY A 575 1.23 -34.97 -3.33
CA GLY A 575 0.21 -35.93 -3.76
C GLY A 575 0.02 -35.98 -5.27
N LEU A 576 0.48 -34.95 -5.98
CA LEU A 576 0.43 -34.86 -7.44
C LEU A 576 1.81 -34.55 -8.00
N PHE A 577 2.11 -35.11 -9.17
CA PHE A 577 3.29 -34.85 -9.97
C PHE A 577 2.87 -34.41 -11.36
N LEU A 578 3.28 -33.20 -11.77
CA LEU A 578 2.99 -32.62 -13.07
C LEU A 578 4.27 -32.57 -13.91
N ASP A 579 4.26 -33.26 -15.05
CA ASP A 579 5.30 -33.19 -16.07
C ASP A 579 4.70 -32.88 -17.45
N GLU A 580 5.50 -32.97 -18.52
CA GLU A 580 5.03 -32.68 -19.88
C GLU A 580 3.94 -33.65 -20.36
N GLY A 581 3.85 -34.86 -19.77
CA GLY A 581 2.85 -35.88 -20.07
C GLY A 581 1.53 -35.71 -19.31
N GLY A 582 1.44 -34.75 -18.38
CA GLY A 582 0.23 -34.44 -17.62
C GLY A 582 0.40 -34.63 -16.11
N VAL A 583 -0.71 -34.89 -15.42
CA VAL A 583 -0.73 -35.05 -13.95
C VAL A 583 -0.81 -36.53 -13.60
N THR A 584 0.10 -36.98 -12.75
CA THR A 584 0.06 -38.31 -12.12
C THR A 584 -0.11 -38.17 -10.62
N ALA A 585 -0.99 -38.99 -10.03
CA ALA A 585 -1.09 -39.10 -8.58
C ALA A 585 0.14 -39.80 -8.00
N LEU A 586 0.55 -39.38 -6.81
CA LEU A 586 1.61 -39.99 -6.02
C LEU A 586 1.01 -40.63 -4.77
N ASP A 587 1.48 -41.82 -4.43
CA ASP A 587 1.05 -42.53 -3.22
C ASP A 587 1.61 -41.86 -1.96
N GLY A 588 0.79 -41.78 -0.90
CA GLY A 588 1.18 -41.26 0.41
C GLY A 588 0.13 -40.33 1.03
N ASP A 589 0.20 -40.11 2.35
CA ASP A 589 -0.63 -39.11 3.01
C ASP A 589 -0.09 -37.70 2.72
N VAL A 590 -0.97 -36.81 2.26
CA VAL A 590 -0.61 -35.45 1.89
C VAL A 590 -0.80 -34.54 3.11
N PRO A 591 0.27 -33.95 3.67
CA PRO A 591 0.14 -33.20 4.90
C PRO A 591 -0.65 -31.91 4.69
N CYS A 592 -1.56 -31.60 5.61
CA CYS A 592 -2.33 -30.36 5.60
C CYS A 592 -1.41 -29.16 5.88
N LEU A 593 -1.51 -28.10 5.07
CA LEU A 593 -0.83 -26.83 5.28
C LEU A 593 -1.76 -25.67 4.86
N PRO A 594 -2.52 -25.09 5.80
CA PRO A 594 -3.41 -23.99 5.52
C PRO A 594 -2.70 -22.79 4.88
N GLY A 595 -3.24 -22.31 3.76
CA GLY A 595 -2.65 -21.22 2.99
C GLY A 595 -1.40 -21.57 2.16
N GLY A 596 -0.96 -22.84 2.20
CA GLY A 596 0.04 -23.42 1.31
C GLY A 596 1.46 -22.89 1.47
N GLY A 597 2.38 -23.45 0.67
CA GLY A 597 3.76 -23.00 0.64
C GLY A 597 4.56 -23.38 -0.60
N LEU A 598 5.80 -22.91 -0.62
CA LEU A 598 6.81 -23.26 -1.61
C LEU A 598 7.76 -24.29 -1.01
N ILE A 599 7.88 -25.44 -1.66
CA ILE A 599 8.86 -26.46 -1.31
C ILE A 599 10.12 -26.23 -2.13
N GLN A 600 11.25 -26.10 -1.43
CA GLN A 600 12.57 -25.90 -1.99
C GLN A 600 13.52 -26.96 -1.47
N THR A 601 14.49 -27.35 -2.30
CA THR A 601 15.58 -28.24 -1.87
C THR A 601 16.84 -27.42 -1.64
N SER A 602 17.55 -27.73 -0.56
CA SER A 602 18.91 -27.26 -0.35
C SER A 602 19.89 -28.34 -0.82
N SER A 603 20.90 -27.91 -1.57
CA SER A 603 22.06 -28.74 -1.90
C SER A 603 22.92 -28.86 -0.63
N GLY A 604 22.59 -29.79 0.25
CA GLY A 604 23.45 -30.12 1.40
C GLY A 604 24.83 -30.53 0.90
N THR A 605 25.88 -30.14 1.62
CA THR A 605 27.28 -30.49 1.28
C THR A 605 27.64 -31.94 1.64
N THR A 606 26.68 -32.76 2.09
CA THR A 606 26.96 -34.05 2.75
C THR A 606 25.90 -35.16 2.54
N GLY A 607 24.90 -35.05 1.65
CA GLY A 607 23.90 -36.13 1.50
C GLY A 607 22.67 -35.81 0.64
N ALA A 608 21.61 -36.62 0.81
CA ALA A 608 20.32 -36.44 0.13
C ALA A 608 19.75 -35.02 0.33
N PRO A 609 19.08 -34.42 -0.69
CA PRO A 609 18.65 -33.03 -0.63
C PRO A 609 17.73 -32.77 0.58
N ARG A 610 18.07 -31.77 1.41
CA ARG A 610 17.19 -31.37 2.52
C ARG A 610 16.02 -30.57 1.95
N ILE A 611 14.81 -31.06 2.23
CA ILE A 611 13.54 -30.45 1.82
C ILE A 611 13.18 -29.36 2.83
N VAL A 612 12.91 -28.16 2.33
CA VAL A 612 12.51 -27.00 3.11
C VAL A 612 11.15 -26.54 2.59
N ILE A 613 10.16 -26.45 3.48
CA ILE A 613 8.83 -25.95 3.15
C ILE A 613 8.70 -24.55 3.71
N ARG A 614 8.40 -23.59 2.84
CA ARG A 614 8.22 -22.19 3.21
C ARG A 614 6.78 -21.75 2.96
N PRO A 615 6.00 -21.42 4.00
CA PRO A 615 4.65 -20.88 3.84
C PRO A 615 4.64 -19.66 2.91
N TRP A 616 3.58 -19.53 2.10
CA TRP A 616 3.46 -18.40 1.19
C TRP A 616 3.45 -17.05 1.90
N ALA A 617 2.91 -17.00 3.13
CA ALA A 617 2.95 -15.80 3.97
C ALA A 617 4.37 -15.36 4.32
N GLU A 618 5.28 -16.31 4.57
CA GLU A 618 6.70 -16.02 4.83
C GLU A 618 7.42 -15.53 3.57
N VAL A 619 7.15 -16.17 2.43
CA VAL A 619 7.67 -15.73 1.13
C VAL A 619 7.19 -14.32 0.80
N ALA A 620 5.92 -14.00 1.07
CA ALA A 620 5.38 -12.66 0.88
C ALA A 620 6.05 -11.63 1.81
N GLY A 621 6.32 -12.01 3.06
CA GLY A 621 7.09 -11.20 4.02
C GLY A 621 8.51 -10.90 3.54
N GLU A 622 9.22 -11.91 3.04
CA GLU A 622 10.54 -11.77 2.42
C GLU A 622 10.46 -10.83 1.20
N VAL A 623 9.53 -11.04 0.28
CA VAL A 623 9.35 -10.19 -0.91
C VAL A 623 9.13 -8.74 -0.53
N ARG A 624 8.26 -8.44 0.45
CA ARG A 624 8.04 -7.07 0.94
C ARG A 624 9.33 -6.45 1.48
N ALA A 625 10.10 -7.21 2.27
CA ALA A 625 11.35 -6.74 2.84
C ALA A 625 12.45 -6.57 1.79
N TYR A 626 12.50 -7.45 0.78
CA TYR A 626 13.41 -7.33 -0.36
C TYR A 626 13.13 -6.05 -1.14
N VAL A 627 11.86 -5.75 -1.44
CA VAL A 627 11.45 -4.52 -2.14
C VAL A 627 11.75 -3.28 -1.31
N ALA A 628 11.50 -3.31 0.00
CA ALA A 628 11.81 -2.19 0.90
C ALA A 628 13.33 -1.96 1.07
N GLY A 629 14.11 -3.03 1.17
CA GLY A 629 15.55 -3.01 1.38
C GLY A 629 16.38 -2.78 0.12
N PHE A 630 15.79 -2.89 -1.07
CA PHE A 630 16.47 -2.71 -2.36
C PHE A 630 15.84 -1.59 -3.20
N ALA A 631 15.80 -0.39 -2.63
CA ALA A 631 15.11 0.76 -3.23
C ALA A 631 15.69 1.15 -4.60
N ARG A 632 16.99 0.95 -4.82
CA ARG A 632 17.66 1.32 -6.08
C ARG A 632 17.17 0.55 -7.30
N ALA A 633 16.63 -0.66 -7.10
CA ALA A 633 16.07 -1.47 -8.16
C ALA A 633 14.59 -1.19 -8.45
N ALA A 634 13.97 -0.20 -7.78
CA ALA A 634 12.55 0.14 -7.98
C ALA A 634 12.23 0.54 -9.43
N GLY A 635 13.16 1.16 -10.14
CA GLY A 635 13.00 1.57 -11.54
C GLY A 635 13.68 0.64 -12.57
N MET A 636 14.14 -0.54 -12.16
CA MET A 636 14.87 -1.47 -13.03
C MET A 636 13.98 -2.66 -13.42
N THR A 637 13.96 -3.01 -14.69
CA THR A 637 13.20 -4.17 -15.18
C THR A 637 13.97 -5.46 -14.88
N PRO A 638 13.37 -6.42 -14.15
CA PRO A 638 14.04 -7.65 -13.79
C PRO A 638 14.13 -8.59 -14.99
N VAL A 639 15.36 -9.02 -15.29
CA VAL A 639 15.67 -9.98 -16.35
C VAL A 639 16.26 -11.22 -15.70
N ILE A 640 15.61 -12.37 -15.84
CA ILE A 640 15.89 -13.60 -15.11
C ILE A 640 16.48 -14.61 -16.07
N ALA A 641 17.78 -14.88 -15.91
CA ALA A 641 18.50 -16.00 -16.53
C ALA A 641 18.91 -17.05 -15.50
N ALA A 642 18.43 -16.94 -14.26
CA ALA A 642 18.58 -17.93 -13.20
C ALA A 642 17.36 -18.88 -13.18
N PRO A 643 17.50 -20.14 -12.74
CA PRO A 643 16.38 -21.07 -12.69
C PRO A 643 15.27 -20.60 -11.74
N ILE A 644 14.02 -20.63 -12.21
CA ILE A 644 12.81 -20.31 -11.44
C ILE A 644 12.39 -21.44 -10.48
N THR A 645 13.14 -22.54 -10.44
CA THR A 645 13.00 -23.59 -9.43
C THR A 645 13.80 -23.28 -8.15
N HIS A 646 14.63 -22.23 -8.18
CA HIS A 646 15.38 -21.74 -7.02
C HIS A 646 14.84 -20.40 -6.51
N SER A 647 15.01 -20.14 -5.21
CA SER A 647 14.62 -18.87 -4.57
C SER A 647 15.20 -17.65 -5.27
N TYR A 648 16.43 -17.76 -5.78
CA TYR A 648 17.10 -16.66 -6.45
C TYR A 648 16.39 -16.21 -7.73
N GLY A 649 16.09 -17.14 -8.65
CA GLY A 649 15.35 -16.81 -9.88
C GLY A 649 13.89 -16.49 -9.59
N LEU A 650 13.24 -17.31 -8.76
CA LEU A 650 11.81 -17.19 -8.49
C LEU A 650 11.48 -16.02 -7.57
N ILE A 651 11.99 -16.01 -6.33
CA ILE A 651 11.58 -15.04 -5.31
C ILE A 651 12.24 -13.69 -5.57
N ALA A 652 13.57 -13.64 -5.67
CA ALA A 652 14.30 -12.38 -5.85
C ALA A 652 14.15 -11.80 -7.27
N GLY A 653 14.21 -12.65 -8.31
CA GLY A 653 14.05 -12.24 -9.69
C GLY A 653 12.60 -11.95 -10.07
N VAL A 654 11.75 -12.99 -10.05
CA VAL A 654 10.35 -12.90 -10.53
C VAL A 654 9.43 -12.24 -9.51
N MET A 655 9.29 -12.79 -8.29
CA MET A 655 8.27 -12.33 -7.33
C MET A 655 8.54 -10.91 -6.83
N ALA A 656 9.76 -10.60 -6.43
CA ALA A 656 10.13 -9.25 -6.01
C ALA A 656 10.12 -8.25 -7.18
N GLY A 657 10.32 -8.73 -8.42
CA GLY A 657 10.13 -7.95 -9.64
C GLY A 657 8.66 -7.55 -9.85
N MET A 658 7.76 -8.52 -9.78
CA MET A 658 6.31 -8.31 -9.88
C MET A 658 5.79 -7.41 -8.74
N ALA A 659 6.30 -7.59 -7.52
CA ALA A 659 5.94 -6.77 -6.36
C ALA A 659 6.40 -5.30 -6.49
N ARG A 660 7.43 -5.02 -7.30
CA ARG A 660 7.85 -3.66 -7.68
C ARG A 660 6.96 -3.05 -8.78
N GLY A 661 6.02 -3.82 -9.34
CA GLY A 661 5.16 -3.40 -10.45
C GLY A 661 5.79 -3.55 -11.83
N HIS A 662 6.87 -4.33 -11.97
CA HIS A 662 7.47 -4.63 -13.27
C HIS A 662 6.96 -5.95 -13.82
N VAL A 663 6.90 -6.06 -15.16
CA VAL A 663 6.72 -7.33 -15.86
C VAL A 663 8.10 -8.01 -15.97
N PRO A 664 8.35 -9.13 -15.28
CA PRO A 664 9.64 -9.80 -15.34
C PRO A 664 9.90 -10.44 -16.70
N VAL A 665 11.14 -10.45 -17.14
CA VAL A 665 11.57 -11.05 -18.41
C VAL A 665 12.39 -12.31 -18.12
N LEU A 666 11.85 -13.48 -18.43
CA LEU A 666 12.56 -14.76 -18.33
C LEU A 666 13.28 -15.01 -19.65
N ILE A 667 14.58 -15.27 -19.61
CA ILE A 667 15.37 -15.59 -20.81
C ILE A 667 15.53 -17.10 -20.96
N GLN A 668 15.27 -17.61 -22.17
CA GLN A 668 15.55 -19.01 -22.51
C GLN A 668 16.93 -19.22 -23.12
N GLY A 669 17.64 -20.22 -22.59
CA GLY A 669 18.90 -20.71 -23.14
C GLY A 669 20.15 -19.98 -22.61
N ALA A 670 21.28 -20.67 -22.63
CA ALA A 670 22.54 -20.21 -22.04
C ALA A 670 23.43 -19.39 -22.98
N ASN A 671 22.97 -19.03 -24.20
CA ASN A 671 23.82 -18.36 -25.18
C ASN A 671 24.10 -16.89 -24.76
N PRO A 672 25.36 -16.54 -24.42
CA PRO A 672 25.65 -15.22 -23.88
C PRO A 672 25.38 -14.06 -24.85
N ARG A 673 25.59 -14.27 -26.17
CA ARG A 673 25.34 -13.23 -27.18
C ARG A 673 23.84 -12.94 -27.34
N ARG A 674 22.99 -13.96 -27.22
CA ARG A 674 21.53 -13.79 -27.23
C ARG A 674 21.06 -12.99 -26.02
N ILE A 675 21.57 -13.34 -24.83
CA ILE A 675 21.24 -12.64 -23.58
C ILE A 675 21.62 -11.15 -23.68
N LEU A 676 22.82 -10.81 -24.18
CA LEU A 676 23.24 -9.41 -24.36
C LEU A 676 22.31 -8.64 -25.31
N ARG A 677 21.86 -9.27 -26.40
CA ARG A 677 20.91 -8.65 -27.34
C ARG A 677 19.57 -8.36 -26.67
N GLN A 678 19.04 -9.31 -25.90
CA GLN A 678 17.78 -9.15 -25.19
C GLN A 678 17.87 -8.08 -24.10
N LEU A 679 18.99 -8.01 -23.37
CA LEU A 679 19.24 -6.95 -22.39
C LEU A 679 19.18 -5.56 -23.05
N GLY A 680 19.72 -5.40 -24.27
CA GLY A 680 19.65 -4.14 -25.01
C GLY A 680 18.24 -3.69 -25.38
N ALA A 681 17.28 -4.61 -25.48
CA ALA A 681 15.88 -4.30 -25.80
C ALA A 681 15.03 -3.95 -24.55
N VAL A 682 15.55 -4.22 -23.36
CA VAL A 682 14.85 -3.98 -22.09
C VAL A 682 15.31 -2.65 -21.50
N PRO A 683 14.39 -1.76 -21.09
CA PRO A 683 14.78 -0.51 -20.44
C PRO A 683 15.34 -0.77 -19.04
N ARG A 684 16.55 -0.27 -18.77
CA ARG A 684 17.20 -0.34 -17.44
C ARG A 684 17.18 -1.75 -16.82
N PRO A 685 17.74 -2.77 -17.49
CA PRO A 685 17.63 -4.15 -17.04
C PRO A 685 18.49 -4.40 -15.79
N ILE A 686 17.97 -5.20 -14.87
CA ILE A 686 18.75 -5.86 -13.82
C ILE A 686 18.76 -7.36 -14.07
N LEU A 687 19.93 -7.89 -14.41
CA LEU A 687 20.12 -9.30 -14.74
C LEU A 687 20.35 -10.15 -13.47
N TYR A 688 19.50 -11.15 -13.28
CA TYR A 688 19.66 -12.20 -12.27
C TYR A 688 20.19 -13.47 -12.96
N ALA A 689 21.46 -13.79 -12.74
CA ALA A 689 22.12 -14.95 -13.32
C ALA A 689 23.13 -15.56 -12.34
N ALA A 690 23.55 -16.80 -12.59
CA ALA A 690 24.60 -17.45 -11.82
C ALA A 690 25.98 -16.81 -12.09
N PRO A 691 26.91 -16.81 -11.10
CA PRO A 691 28.22 -16.18 -11.25
C PRO A 691 29.02 -16.54 -12.50
N PRO A 692 29.10 -17.81 -12.96
CA PRO A 692 29.85 -18.13 -14.18
C PRO A 692 29.27 -17.47 -15.44
N LEU A 693 27.94 -17.41 -15.55
CA LEU A 693 27.27 -16.76 -16.68
C LEU A 693 27.45 -15.24 -16.63
N LEU A 694 27.37 -14.63 -15.44
CA LEU A 694 27.67 -13.22 -15.25
C LEU A 694 29.10 -12.89 -15.70
N HIS A 695 30.08 -13.69 -15.30
CA HIS A 695 31.47 -13.50 -15.71
C HIS A 695 31.66 -13.61 -17.24
N ALA A 696 31.05 -14.61 -17.87
CA ALA A 696 31.10 -14.77 -19.33
C ALA A 696 30.48 -13.56 -20.05
N LEU A 697 29.34 -13.06 -19.55
CA LEU A 697 28.67 -11.87 -20.10
C LEU A 697 29.50 -10.60 -19.89
N ALA A 698 30.13 -10.43 -18.73
CA ALA A 698 31.00 -9.30 -18.43
C ALA A 698 32.16 -9.19 -19.43
N ARG A 699 32.80 -10.32 -19.75
CA ARG A 699 33.89 -10.38 -20.74
C ARG A 699 33.44 -10.01 -22.15
N LEU A 700 32.22 -10.39 -22.53
CA LEU A 700 31.66 -10.13 -23.86
C LEU A 700 31.07 -8.73 -24.01
N ALA A 701 30.46 -8.19 -22.95
CA ALA A 701 29.83 -6.87 -22.95
C ALA A 701 30.85 -5.73 -22.97
N GLY A 702 32.02 -5.95 -22.36
CA GLY A 702 33.04 -4.91 -22.18
C GLY A 702 32.65 -3.86 -21.13
N PRO A 703 33.49 -2.84 -20.93
CA PRO A 703 33.29 -1.81 -19.92
C PRO A 703 31.97 -1.03 -20.11
N GLY A 704 31.15 -0.98 -19.05
CA GLY A 704 29.84 -0.31 -19.08
C GLY A 704 28.77 -0.95 -19.98
N GLY A 705 29.04 -2.12 -20.57
CA GLY A 705 28.10 -2.81 -21.48
C GLY A 705 26.87 -3.41 -20.80
N LEU A 706 26.84 -3.49 -19.46
CA LEU A 706 25.71 -3.98 -18.68
C LEU A 706 25.11 -2.86 -17.80
N HIS A 707 23.78 -2.76 -17.76
CA HIS A 707 23.13 -1.75 -16.91
C HIS A 707 23.21 -2.10 -15.43
N ALA A 708 22.66 -3.26 -15.04
CA ALA A 708 22.72 -3.75 -13.68
C ALA A 708 22.79 -5.27 -13.65
N VAL A 709 23.53 -5.82 -12.69
CA VAL A 709 23.64 -7.25 -12.45
C VAL A 709 23.45 -7.54 -10.96
N MET A 710 22.72 -8.62 -10.66
CA MET A 710 22.63 -9.21 -9.34
C MET A 710 23.44 -10.51 -9.34
N SER A 711 24.26 -10.71 -8.30
CA SER A 711 24.98 -11.96 -8.04
C SER A 711 24.50 -12.60 -6.74
N SER A 712 24.43 -13.92 -6.71
CA SER A 712 23.97 -14.69 -5.54
C SER A 712 24.55 -16.10 -5.55
N GLY A 713 24.63 -16.72 -4.37
CA GLY A 713 24.79 -18.17 -4.20
C GLY A 713 26.21 -18.66 -3.91
N THR A 714 27.24 -18.03 -4.48
CA THR A 714 28.65 -18.24 -4.15
C THR A 714 29.38 -16.90 -4.12
N ILE A 715 30.42 -16.76 -3.29
CA ILE A 715 31.30 -15.60 -3.34
C ILE A 715 31.89 -15.51 -4.76
N LEU A 716 31.95 -14.30 -5.31
CA LEU A 716 32.65 -14.07 -6.57
C LEU A 716 34.16 -14.17 -6.34
N PRO A 717 34.91 -14.92 -7.16
CA PRO A 717 36.36 -14.76 -7.18
C PRO A 717 36.73 -13.31 -7.48
N GLN A 718 37.80 -12.79 -6.86
CA GLN A 718 38.22 -11.40 -7.04
C GLN A 718 38.32 -10.98 -8.53
N PRO A 719 38.93 -11.77 -9.44
CA PRO A 719 38.98 -11.38 -10.85
C PRO A 719 37.60 -11.30 -11.52
N TRP A 720 36.64 -12.12 -11.09
CA TRP A 720 35.28 -12.11 -11.62
C TRP A 720 34.51 -10.90 -11.10
N PHE A 721 34.70 -10.57 -9.83
CA PHE A 721 34.14 -9.37 -9.21
C PHE A 721 34.63 -8.11 -9.93
N ASP A 722 35.93 -7.99 -10.18
CA ASP A 722 36.53 -6.83 -10.86
C ASP A 722 36.00 -6.70 -12.30
N ALA A 723 35.91 -7.82 -13.03
CA ALA A 723 35.34 -7.85 -14.37
C ALA A 723 33.87 -7.40 -14.39
N LEU A 724 33.06 -7.85 -13.42
CA LEU A 724 31.67 -7.43 -13.29
C LEU A 724 31.55 -5.96 -12.90
N ARG A 725 32.40 -5.49 -11.97
CA ARG A 725 32.43 -4.10 -11.53
C ARG A 725 32.80 -3.15 -12.65
N GLY A 726 33.71 -3.55 -13.54
CA GLY A 726 34.10 -2.77 -14.71
C GLY A 726 33.07 -2.80 -15.84
N SER A 727 32.33 -3.91 -16.01
CA SER A 727 31.37 -4.06 -17.11
C SER A 727 29.95 -3.59 -16.78
N ALA A 728 29.53 -3.62 -15.52
CA ALA A 728 28.20 -3.23 -15.09
C ALA A 728 28.18 -1.83 -14.46
N ARG A 729 27.22 -0.99 -14.88
CA ARG A 729 26.98 0.32 -14.24
C ARG A 729 26.53 0.16 -12.78
N HIS A 730 25.83 -0.93 -12.48
CA HIS A 730 25.42 -1.30 -11.12
C HIS A 730 25.72 -2.78 -10.87
N LEU A 731 26.63 -3.05 -9.93
CA LEU A 731 26.88 -4.40 -9.42
C LEU A 731 26.20 -4.56 -8.08
N PHE A 732 25.39 -5.61 -7.96
CA PHE A 732 24.70 -5.96 -6.72
C PHE A 732 25.05 -7.38 -6.30
N GLN A 733 25.10 -7.62 -4.99
CA GLN A 733 25.21 -8.96 -4.42
C GLN A 733 24.10 -9.19 -3.42
N GLN A 734 23.62 -10.42 -3.32
CA GLN A 734 22.73 -10.83 -2.25
C GLN A 734 23.24 -12.10 -1.57
N TYR A 735 22.95 -12.21 -0.29
CA TYR A 735 23.21 -13.38 0.52
C TYR A 735 21.90 -13.98 1.01
N GLY A 736 21.83 -15.31 1.10
CA GLY A 736 20.61 -16.02 1.48
C GLY A 736 20.83 -17.50 1.76
N CYS A 737 19.85 -18.12 2.42
CA CYS A 737 19.80 -19.55 2.68
C CYS A 737 18.43 -20.13 2.27
N SER A 738 18.32 -21.46 2.19
CA SER A 738 17.08 -22.11 1.78
C SER A 738 15.97 -21.96 2.82
N GLU A 739 16.34 -21.86 4.10
CA GLU A 739 15.43 -21.76 5.24
C GLU A 739 14.73 -20.40 5.37
N ALA A 740 15.38 -19.32 4.95
CA ALA A 740 14.86 -17.95 5.11
C ALA A 740 14.81 -17.13 3.81
N GLY A 741 15.33 -17.66 2.70
CA GLY A 741 15.43 -16.91 1.45
C GLY A 741 16.58 -15.89 1.48
N CYS A 742 16.35 -14.70 0.93
CA CYS A 742 17.32 -13.61 0.92
C CYS A 742 17.45 -12.96 2.30
N LEU A 743 18.68 -12.87 2.79
CA LEU A 743 19.01 -12.38 4.12
C LEU A 743 19.58 -10.96 4.10
N SER A 744 20.40 -10.61 3.11
CA SER A 744 21.02 -9.29 2.98
C SER A 744 21.30 -8.93 1.52
N ILE A 745 21.39 -7.63 1.22
CA ILE A 745 21.67 -7.10 -0.12
C ILE A 745 22.78 -6.04 -0.05
N ALA A 746 23.77 -6.16 -0.92
CA ALA A 746 24.77 -5.14 -1.21
C ALA A 746 24.39 -4.40 -2.50
N GLU A 747 23.93 -3.15 -2.36
CA GLU A 747 23.65 -2.28 -3.52
C GLU A 747 24.92 -1.69 -4.18
N ASP A 748 26.04 -1.76 -3.47
CA ASP A 748 27.34 -1.28 -3.92
C ASP A 748 28.41 -2.05 -3.12
N PRO A 749 28.70 -3.30 -3.51
CA PRO A 749 29.65 -4.13 -2.80
C PRO A 749 31.06 -3.55 -2.99
N ARG A 750 31.82 -3.46 -1.90
CA ARG A 750 33.21 -2.94 -1.90
C ARG A 750 34.25 -4.02 -2.16
N SER A 751 33.89 -5.27 -1.88
CA SER A 751 34.71 -6.45 -2.11
C SER A 751 33.79 -7.65 -2.38
N PRO A 752 34.32 -8.78 -2.85
CA PRO A 752 33.51 -9.96 -3.09
C PRO A 752 32.80 -10.49 -1.84
N GLU A 753 33.38 -10.30 -0.66
CA GLU A 753 32.83 -10.74 0.62
C GLU A 753 31.73 -9.82 1.17
N ASP A 754 31.57 -8.63 0.61
CA ASP A 754 30.57 -7.65 1.04
C ASP A 754 29.17 -8.06 0.58
N MET A 755 28.43 -8.68 1.50
CA MET A 755 27.05 -9.14 1.32
C MET A 755 26.01 -8.10 1.74
N GLY A 756 26.46 -6.90 2.14
CA GLY A 756 25.61 -5.74 2.35
C GLY A 756 24.74 -5.80 3.60
N ILE A 757 23.60 -5.12 3.56
CA ILE A 757 22.81 -4.81 4.75
C ILE A 757 21.73 -5.90 4.96
N PRO A 758 21.56 -6.43 6.17
CA PRO A 758 20.46 -7.35 6.49
C PRO A 758 19.08 -6.75 6.18
N LEU A 759 18.19 -7.56 5.61
CA LEU A 759 16.83 -7.14 5.26
C LEU A 759 15.95 -6.97 6.51
N PRO A 760 14.95 -6.06 6.48
CA PRO A 760 14.20 -5.65 7.68
C PRO A 760 13.24 -6.71 8.25
N HIS A 761 12.98 -7.81 7.52
CA HIS A 761 12.13 -8.90 8.00
C HIS A 761 12.83 -9.86 8.97
N LEU A 762 14.09 -9.63 9.30
CA LEU A 762 14.84 -10.51 10.19
C LEU A 762 15.83 -9.74 11.05
N ARG A 763 16.34 -10.41 12.08
CA ARG A 763 17.52 -9.96 12.82
C ARG A 763 18.68 -10.88 12.51
N MET A 764 19.81 -10.30 12.15
CA MET A 764 21.04 -11.05 11.85
C MET A 764 22.08 -10.78 12.94
N THR A 765 22.79 -11.83 13.34
CA THR A 765 23.98 -11.73 14.21
C THR A 765 25.15 -12.47 13.56
N ALA A 766 26.35 -11.93 13.73
CA ALA A 766 27.61 -12.48 13.26
C ALA A 766 28.76 -11.90 14.12
N GLY A 767 30.01 -12.26 13.82
CA GLY A 767 31.18 -11.77 14.56
C GLY A 767 31.26 -10.24 14.64
N GLN A 768 31.82 -9.73 15.74
CA GLN A 768 31.93 -8.30 16.08
C GLN A 768 33.38 -7.89 16.31
N GLY A 769 33.68 -6.59 16.29
CA GLY A 769 35.01 -6.07 16.68
C GLY A 769 36.17 -6.57 15.81
N GLY A 770 35.90 -6.93 14.54
CA GLY A 770 36.88 -7.50 13.61
C GLY A 770 36.96 -9.03 13.62
N ALA A 771 36.43 -9.70 14.64
CA ALA A 771 36.41 -11.16 14.73
C ALA A 771 35.35 -11.78 13.81
N THR A 772 35.67 -12.92 13.21
CA THR A 772 34.72 -13.75 12.44
C THR A 772 33.95 -14.66 13.39
N GLY A 773 32.64 -14.78 13.19
CA GLY A 773 31.77 -15.65 13.99
C GLY A 773 30.63 -16.27 13.17
N PRO A 774 29.80 -17.14 13.77
CA PRO A 774 28.69 -17.78 13.08
C PRO A 774 27.62 -16.77 12.68
N VAL A 775 27.14 -16.86 11.43
CA VAL A 775 26.02 -16.07 10.93
C VAL A 775 24.71 -16.74 11.38
N ARG A 776 23.95 -16.06 12.24
CA ARG A 776 22.67 -16.53 12.76
C ARG A 776 21.56 -15.55 12.45
N VAL A 777 20.37 -16.08 12.21
CA VAL A 777 19.19 -15.31 11.82
C VAL A 777 18.04 -15.61 12.78
N ILE A 778 17.31 -14.57 13.18
CA ILE A 778 16.07 -14.67 13.94
C ILE A 778 14.94 -14.12 13.06
N LEU A 779 13.95 -14.95 12.77
CA LEU A 779 12.75 -14.60 12.00
C LEU A 779 11.71 -13.85 12.86
N PRO A 780 10.69 -13.21 12.25
CA PRO A 780 9.67 -12.44 12.98
C PRO A 780 8.88 -13.24 14.02
N ASP A 781 8.72 -14.55 13.78
CA ASP A 781 8.06 -15.49 14.70
C ASP A 781 8.98 -16.01 15.82
N GLY A 782 10.22 -15.53 15.89
CA GLY A 782 11.20 -15.91 16.90
C GLY A 782 12.03 -17.16 16.56
N ARG A 783 11.75 -17.87 15.45
CA ARG A 783 12.58 -19.01 15.02
C ARG A 783 14.01 -18.56 14.75
N ARG A 784 14.96 -19.37 15.20
CA ARG A 784 16.39 -19.17 15.00
C ARG A 784 16.90 -20.12 13.92
N ILE A 785 17.66 -19.57 12.97
CA ILE A 785 18.29 -20.31 11.88
C ILE A 785 19.80 -20.19 12.03
N GLU A 786 20.47 -21.34 12.17
CA GLU A 786 21.91 -21.47 12.04
C GLU A 786 22.23 -21.69 10.56
N THR A 787 22.88 -20.72 9.92
CA THR A 787 23.14 -20.77 8.45
C THR A 787 24.22 -21.77 8.06
N GLY A 788 25.09 -22.16 9.03
CA GLY A 788 26.33 -22.90 8.76
C GLY A 788 27.44 -22.04 8.16
N ASP A 789 27.21 -20.74 7.98
CA ASP A 789 28.16 -19.79 7.43
C ASP A 789 28.84 -18.96 8.53
N LEU A 790 30.04 -18.46 8.20
CA LEU A 790 30.86 -17.61 9.05
C LEU A 790 30.98 -16.22 8.43
N GLY A 791 30.96 -15.19 9.27
CA GLY A 791 31.08 -13.80 8.84
C GLY A 791 31.21 -12.83 10.02
N ARG A 792 31.25 -11.54 9.68
CA ARG A 792 31.30 -10.45 10.66
C ARG A 792 30.43 -9.28 10.22
N ILE A 793 29.88 -8.53 11.17
CA ILE A 793 29.19 -7.27 10.88
C ILE A 793 30.21 -6.12 10.96
N ARG A 794 30.32 -5.35 9.90
CA ARG A 794 31.13 -4.13 9.83
C ARG A 794 30.30 -3.01 9.24
N ASP A 795 30.14 -1.91 9.97
CA ASP A 795 29.31 -0.76 9.56
C ASP A 795 27.88 -1.16 9.17
N GLY A 796 27.28 -2.11 9.92
CA GLY A 796 25.95 -2.66 9.64
C GLY A 796 25.87 -3.60 8.43
N ARG A 797 27.00 -3.88 7.75
CA ARG A 797 27.08 -4.77 6.59
C ARG A 797 27.63 -6.14 6.99
N LEU A 798 27.09 -7.19 6.38
CA LEU A 798 27.63 -8.54 6.49
C LEU A 798 28.85 -8.69 5.58
N ILE A 799 29.99 -8.99 6.18
CA ILE A 799 31.20 -9.43 5.48
C ILE A 799 31.31 -10.94 5.66
N PHE A 800 31.11 -11.69 4.57
CA PHE A 800 31.13 -13.14 4.55
C PHE A 800 32.57 -13.66 4.64
N ALA A 801 32.80 -14.73 5.41
CA ALA A 801 34.14 -15.30 5.60
C ALA A 801 34.29 -16.71 5.02
N GLY A 802 33.22 -17.52 5.01
CA GLY A 802 33.28 -18.90 4.54
C GLY A 802 32.17 -19.77 5.10
N ARG A 803 32.12 -21.04 4.67
CA ARG A 803 31.26 -22.06 5.29
C ARG A 803 32.03 -22.75 6.40
N ALA A 804 31.42 -22.90 7.58
CA ALA A 804 32.07 -23.53 8.72
C ALA A 804 32.56 -24.96 8.41
N ALA A 805 31.78 -25.72 7.62
CA ALA A 805 32.12 -27.10 7.23
C ALA A 805 33.19 -27.23 6.14
N GLU A 806 33.63 -26.12 5.52
CA GLU A 806 34.65 -26.08 4.47
C GLU A 806 35.97 -25.45 4.94
N VAL A 807 36.01 -24.95 6.18
CA VAL A 807 37.26 -24.44 6.77
C VAL A 807 38.24 -25.60 6.89
N ILE A 808 39.47 -25.39 6.42
CA ILE A 808 40.56 -26.35 6.51
C ILE A 808 41.26 -26.09 7.84
N ASP A 809 41.29 -27.09 8.72
CA ASP A 809 41.93 -26.97 10.03
C ASP A 809 43.39 -27.43 9.96
N VAL A 810 44.31 -26.47 9.92
CA VAL A 810 45.75 -26.74 9.91
C VAL A 810 46.32 -26.49 11.30
N SER A 811 46.41 -27.55 12.10
CA SER A 811 46.93 -27.50 13.49
C SER A 811 46.15 -26.56 14.43
N GLY A 812 44.82 -26.57 14.37
CA GLY A 812 43.94 -25.74 15.21
C GLY A 812 43.74 -24.32 14.68
N LEU A 813 44.20 -24.03 13.46
CA LEU A 813 44.10 -22.73 12.81
C LEU A 813 43.26 -22.81 11.54
N ASN A 814 42.26 -21.95 11.47
CA ASN A 814 41.32 -21.88 10.35
C ASN A 814 41.99 -21.32 9.10
N VAL A 815 42.11 -22.16 8.07
CA VAL A 815 42.49 -21.79 6.71
C VAL A 815 41.23 -21.77 5.83
N TYR A 816 40.97 -20.64 5.19
CA TYR A 816 39.77 -20.45 4.37
C TYR A 816 40.08 -20.74 2.88
N PRO A 817 39.44 -21.76 2.25
CA PRO A 817 39.69 -22.14 0.86
C PRO A 817 39.61 -20.98 -0.14
N ALA A 818 38.67 -20.05 0.07
CA ALA A 818 38.45 -18.91 -0.82
C ALA A 818 39.69 -18.00 -0.97
N GLN A 819 40.53 -17.89 0.06
CA GLN A 819 41.77 -17.11 0.00
C GLN A 819 42.79 -17.77 -0.93
N ILE A 820 42.87 -19.10 -0.89
CA ILE A 820 43.77 -19.90 -1.73
C ILE A 820 43.31 -19.82 -3.19
N GLU A 821 42.01 -19.93 -3.42
CA GLU A 821 41.40 -19.82 -4.75
C GLU A 821 41.59 -18.45 -5.37
N ALA A 822 41.38 -17.39 -4.59
CA ALA A 822 41.61 -16.02 -5.05
C ALA A 822 43.08 -15.80 -5.44
N ALA A 823 44.02 -16.31 -4.63
CA ALA A 823 45.44 -16.25 -4.97
C ALA A 823 45.75 -17.04 -6.25
N ALA A 824 45.21 -18.24 -6.42
CA ALA A 824 45.40 -19.03 -7.64
C ALA A 824 44.83 -18.34 -8.89
N LEU A 825 43.59 -17.83 -8.80
CA LEU A 825 42.89 -17.18 -9.90
C LEU A 825 43.47 -15.81 -10.28
N SER A 826 44.28 -15.20 -9.39
CA SER A 826 45.00 -13.97 -9.71
C SER A 826 46.18 -14.17 -10.67
N LEU A 827 46.61 -15.42 -10.91
CA LEU A 827 47.66 -15.73 -11.87
C LEU A 827 47.09 -15.87 -13.29
N PRO A 828 47.50 -15.03 -14.26
CA PRO A 828 47.03 -15.16 -15.63
C PRO A 828 47.30 -16.55 -16.23
N GLY A 829 46.25 -17.15 -16.78
CA GLY A 829 46.25 -18.49 -17.37
C GLY A 829 45.64 -19.58 -16.48
N VAL A 830 45.30 -19.28 -15.22
CA VAL A 830 44.39 -20.09 -14.40
C VAL A 830 42.97 -19.62 -14.68
N GLU A 831 42.09 -20.52 -15.14
CA GLU A 831 40.73 -20.22 -15.56
C GLU A 831 39.69 -20.56 -14.48
N ASP A 832 39.96 -21.61 -13.70
CA ASP A 832 39.12 -22.04 -12.58
C ASP A 832 39.99 -22.68 -11.49
N ALA A 833 39.62 -22.55 -10.20
CA ALA A 833 40.39 -23.09 -9.08
C ALA A 833 39.50 -23.40 -7.86
N VAL A 834 39.79 -24.50 -7.17
CA VAL A 834 39.03 -25.00 -6.01
C VAL A 834 39.99 -25.61 -4.98
N ALA A 835 40.06 -25.01 -3.80
CA ALA A 835 40.83 -25.51 -2.67
C ALA A 835 40.00 -26.46 -1.79
N PHE A 836 40.61 -27.47 -1.20
CA PHE A 836 39.93 -28.45 -0.36
C PHE A 836 40.86 -28.99 0.73
N ALA A 837 40.28 -29.57 1.78
CA ALA A 837 41.06 -30.21 2.85
C ALA A 837 41.63 -31.55 2.36
N LEU A 838 42.91 -31.76 2.60
CA LEU A 838 43.62 -33.03 2.48
C LEU A 838 43.92 -33.55 3.89
N PRO A 839 43.71 -34.85 4.18
CA PRO A 839 44.18 -35.45 5.42
C PRO A 839 45.71 -35.34 5.51
N ASP A 840 46.22 -34.89 6.65
CA ASP A 840 47.66 -34.82 6.93
C ASP A 840 47.99 -35.42 8.31
N PRO A 841 48.88 -36.42 8.40
CA PRO A 841 49.20 -37.07 9.68
C PRO A 841 49.78 -36.14 10.75
N SER A 842 50.38 -35.01 10.37
CA SER A 842 51.07 -34.10 11.28
C SER A 842 50.23 -32.89 11.69
N SER A 843 49.44 -32.33 10.78
CA SER A 843 48.63 -31.14 11.03
C SER A 843 47.12 -31.41 11.10
N GLY A 844 46.70 -32.67 10.97
CA GLY A 844 45.30 -33.07 10.85
C GLY A 844 44.80 -32.88 9.42
N GLU A 845 44.76 -31.63 8.95
CA GLU A 845 44.49 -31.30 7.56
C GLU A 845 45.58 -30.39 6.97
N ARG A 846 45.69 -30.41 5.64
CA ARG A 846 46.42 -29.42 4.84
C ARG A 846 45.61 -29.02 3.61
N PRO A 847 45.87 -27.83 3.03
CA PRO A 847 45.17 -27.45 1.81
C PRO A 847 45.64 -28.25 0.59
N GLY A 848 44.72 -28.68 -0.26
CA GLY A 848 44.95 -29.09 -1.65
C GLY A 848 44.27 -28.12 -2.61
N LEU A 849 44.74 -28.02 -3.84
CA LEU A 849 44.16 -27.14 -4.87
C LEU A 849 44.02 -27.86 -6.21
N ALA A 850 42.78 -27.96 -6.71
CA ALA A 850 42.51 -28.37 -8.08
C ALA A 850 42.28 -27.12 -8.95
N TYR A 851 42.83 -27.09 -10.15
CA TYR A 851 42.69 -25.93 -11.05
C TYR A 851 42.58 -26.34 -12.52
N ALA A 852 41.90 -25.51 -13.30
CA ALA A 852 41.85 -25.60 -14.76
C ALA A 852 42.59 -24.42 -15.39
N GLY A 853 43.39 -24.68 -16.42
CA GLY A 853 44.17 -23.64 -17.10
C GLY A 853 45.44 -24.15 -17.78
N ALA A 854 46.11 -23.25 -18.49
CA ALA A 854 47.33 -23.55 -19.25
C ALA A 854 48.62 -23.54 -18.40
N VAL A 855 48.53 -23.04 -17.16
CA VAL A 855 49.69 -22.74 -16.31
C VAL A 855 50.34 -24.02 -15.75
N PRO A 856 51.68 -24.14 -15.80
CA PRO A 856 52.43 -25.20 -15.11
C PRO A 856 52.35 -25.13 -13.58
N GLU A 857 52.39 -26.29 -12.90
CA GLU A 857 52.22 -26.39 -11.44
C GLU A 857 53.31 -25.68 -10.64
N ASP A 858 54.56 -25.71 -11.09
CA ASP A 858 55.71 -25.02 -10.48
C ASP A 858 55.51 -23.50 -10.46
N ARG A 859 55.03 -22.93 -11.57
CA ARG A 859 54.71 -21.51 -11.68
C ARG A 859 53.55 -21.12 -10.76
N LEU A 860 52.51 -21.95 -10.67
CA LEU A 860 51.38 -21.71 -9.76
C LEU A 860 51.81 -21.83 -8.30
N ALA A 861 52.63 -22.82 -7.95
CA ALA A 861 53.15 -22.99 -6.58
C ALA A 861 53.98 -21.79 -6.14
N ALA A 862 54.89 -21.30 -6.99
CA ALA A 862 55.70 -20.11 -6.71
C ALA A 862 54.82 -18.85 -6.52
N HIS A 863 53.78 -18.69 -7.35
CA HIS A 863 52.82 -17.60 -7.21
C HIS A 863 52.04 -17.68 -5.89
N LEU A 864 51.55 -18.85 -5.52
CA LEU A 864 50.82 -19.06 -4.26
C LEU A 864 51.71 -18.77 -3.05
N ALA A 865 52.96 -19.23 -3.06
CA ALA A 865 53.91 -18.98 -1.98
C ALA A 865 54.24 -17.48 -1.78
N ALA A 866 54.14 -16.68 -2.84
CA ALA A 866 54.34 -15.23 -2.76
C ALA A 866 53.13 -14.47 -2.18
N HIS A 867 51.93 -15.06 -2.23
CA HIS A 867 50.67 -14.38 -1.87
C HIS A 867 49.99 -14.97 -0.63
N LEU A 868 50.42 -16.14 -0.17
CA LEU A 868 49.81 -16.88 0.93
C LEU A 868 50.85 -17.18 2.02
N SER A 869 50.40 -17.29 3.26
CA SER A 869 51.26 -17.81 4.34
C SER A 869 51.60 -19.29 4.10
N ALA A 870 52.69 -19.78 4.71
CA ALA A 870 53.13 -21.17 4.57
C ALA A 870 52.04 -22.20 4.92
N ARG A 871 51.12 -21.87 5.85
CA ARG A 871 50.00 -22.76 6.24
C ARG A 871 48.84 -22.75 5.26
N GLN A 872 48.69 -21.69 4.47
CA GLN A 872 47.66 -21.56 3.42
C GLN A 872 48.11 -22.14 2.08
N CYS A 873 49.42 -22.30 1.87
CA CYS A 873 49.96 -22.86 0.64
C CYS A 873 49.49 -24.31 0.46
N PRO A 874 48.92 -24.68 -0.70
CA PRO A 874 48.50 -26.05 -0.97
C PRO A 874 49.68 -27.02 -0.91
N ALA A 875 49.49 -28.13 -0.20
CA ALA A 875 50.43 -29.25 -0.14
C ALA A 875 50.48 -30.04 -1.45
N ARG A 876 49.37 -30.03 -2.21
CA ARG A 876 49.27 -30.69 -3.53
C ARG A 876 48.46 -29.84 -4.50
N LEU A 877 48.92 -29.79 -5.75
CA LEU A 877 48.23 -29.18 -6.89
C LEU A 877 47.71 -30.28 -7.80
N PHE A 878 46.52 -30.07 -8.37
CA PHE A 878 45.89 -31.01 -9.31
C PHE A 878 45.39 -30.25 -10.53
N ARG A 879 46.12 -30.33 -11.65
CA ARG A 879 45.70 -29.71 -12.92
C ARG A 879 44.62 -30.57 -13.61
N MET A 880 43.51 -29.94 -14.02
CA MET A 880 42.37 -30.61 -14.69
C MET A 880 41.95 -29.87 -15.97
N PRO A 881 41.35 -30.56 -16.96
CA PRO A 881 40.81 -29.90 -18.16
C PRO A 881 39.64 -28.96 -17.85
N ALA A 882 38.76 -29.36 -16.93
CA ALA A 882 37.65 -28.57 -16.41
C ALA A 882 37.27 -29.09 -15.02
N LEU A 883 36.79 -28.21 -14.14
CA LEU A 883 36.35 -28.60 -12.80
C LEU A 883 34.87 -29.05 -12.81
N PRO A 884 34.51 -30.12 -12.08
CA PRO A 884 33.16 -30.67 -12.08
C PRO A 884 32.20 -29.74 -11.31
N ARG A 885 31.34 -29.01 -12.03
CA ARG A 885 30.27 -28.15 -11.48
C ARG A 885 28.91 -28.78 -11.69
N GLY A 886 28.03 -28.69 -10.69
CA GLY A 886 26.61 -29.07 -10.83
C GLY A 886 25.80 -28.04 -11.64
N ALA A 887 24.54 -28.34 -11.95
CA ALA A 887 23.63 -27.47 -12.73
C ALA A 887 23.44 -26.05 -12.14
N ASN A 888 23.68 -25.87 -10.84
CA ASN A 888 23.65 -24.58 -10.15
C ASN A 888 25.01 -23.85 -10.14
N GLY A 889 26.02 -24.38 -10.83
CA GLY A 889 27.38 -23.84 -10.91
C GLY A 889 28.27 -24.11 -9.70
N LYS A 890 27.77 -24.82 -8.66
CA LYS A 890 28.54 -25.12 -7.43
C LYS A 890 29.41 -26.37 -7.59
N ILE A 891 30.49 -26.43 -6.81
CA ILE A 891 31.41 -27.58 -6.73
C ILE A 891 31.28 -28.20 -5.34
N ALA A 892 31.13 -29.53 -5.30
CA ALA A 892 31.17 -30.29 -4.05
C ALA A 892 32.64 -30.62 -3.71
N ARG A 893 33.26 -29.82 -2.84
CA ARG A 893 34.70 -29.93 -2.50
C ARG A 893 35.13 -31.31 -2.01
N ARG A 894 34.28 -31.98 -1.22
CA ARG A 894 34.56 -33.32 -0.69
C ARG A 894 34.52 -34.40 -1.76
N ASP A 895 33.64 -34.27 -2.74
CA ASP A 895 33.55 -35.21 -3.85
C ASP A 895 34.71 -35.02 -4.81
N LEU A 896 35.10 -33.75 -5.06
CA LEU A 896 36.32 -33.43 -5.78
C LEU A 896 37.56 -33.99 -5.06
N ALA A 897 37.67 -33.78 -3.75
CA ALA A 897 38.76 -34.33 -2.94
C ALA A 897 38.82 -35.86 -3.02
N ARG A 898 37.67 -36.55 -2.96
CA ARG A 898 37.62 -38.02 -3.17
C ARG A 898 38.04 -38.40 -4.58
N ALA A 899 37.57 -37.70 -5.60
CA ALA A 899 37.84 -38.02 -7.00
C ALA A 899 39.31 -37.83 -7.39
N VAL A 900 40.00 -36.84 -6.82
CA VAL A 900 41.43 -36.57 -7.09
C VAL A 900 42.39 -37.35 -6.17
N LEU A 901 41.87 -37.97 -5.12
CA LEU A 901 42.63 -38.83 -4.20
C LEU A 901 42.41 -40.34 -4.45
N ALA A 902 41.38 -40.70 -5.22
CA ALA A 902 41.21 -42.04 -5.79
C ALA A 902 42.19 -42.25 -6.94
#